data_AF-A0AAN9GHH9-F1
#
_entry.id   AF-A0AAN9GHH9-F1
#
_cell.length_a   1.000
_cell.length_b   1.000
_cell.length_c   1.000
_cell.angle_alpha   90.00
_cell.angle_beta   90.00
_cell.angle_gamma   90.00
#
_symmetry.space_group_name_H-M   'P 1'
#
loop_
_entity.id
_entity.type
_entity.pdbx_description
1 polymer ?
#
loop_
_entity_poly.entity_id
_entity_poly.type
_entity_poly.pdbx_seq_one_letter_code
_entity_poly.pdbx_strand_id
1 'polypeptide(L)'
;MISRPHLWRKLSASNSLTWCQRCWLRSCLHPHQQRFNTLNIQMLADVLHKQVFPSQNVPHTVHQPPLSVSSSVEKEDKDLPNIQAHLQKFDLLKGKSQSIPDVDLNLPKLFGQSVDEHFRHIASEQIRDYKAMAESIAKSSPPPFPKEWACQKGWTKYKEDGSSQSVPFPDDDVVVFDIECLMQEGNFPTMATALSPNHWYSWTADCVLQDKLRWAAEPQLSDLIPMETKRNSTALASKKRLIIGHNVGFDRSFVKEQYLIQGSKTRFLDTMSMHIAVCGLTSFQRILYQSSIKESSRKEVREHSERQKLFNMAASEEWKKVSGMNNLNAVYQLHCKGEPLKKETRDVFIKGTMADVRNDFQNLMTYCANDVLATHAVFAKLWPEFLERFPHPVTLGGMLEMGTAYLPVDSRWPRYIEQANATYDECQRELRKLLVSLADEACHLVDDDAYKDDLWLWDLDWTVASFKMNRSPSSRPKAAVSDSESIGRANAKMDEEENLDLLAFLESEEEREERRQIVERVYATASRLPKNPTFMAGYPAWYRELCPRLHEDDWYPGPSNISTQCRVTPKLMRLTWDGYPLHFDSAFGWGYLVPSVQEPTELELELDRQDTEEEVAESKFPVKAFMAFMKKSKPELFQGKQTTGTKDKKGSAADSAHYLGTHFDRQAIEPQEAILHWDASKPGPKKKKSNPNLGDGPHDIGLPGCLFYGIPHKDGSKKRVGNPLAKDYLHRVEDGTLRAETGDHANRALLLSKLCSYWKNNQMRIEGQMVSWMKKAELPKYVTKQQDFEEYGQYGAIVPRIAVAGTITRRAVEPTWLTASNAYPDRIGSELKAMVHTPPGYHFVGADVDSQELWIAAILGDAHFKKIHGCTALGWMTLQGNKADKTDLHSKTAELAKVSRDHAKVLNYGRIYGAGQAFAEQLLMQFNPSTAPHQARTTARDMFKKTKGERNREGQWTGGSESFMFNALEKIANSEKPTTPVLGCRISKALEPRYVLDDFLTSRVNWVVQSSAVDYLHLMLVSMRWLIDTYNIQARFCISIHDEVRYLVTSPDRYRTALALHITNLLTRAIFAERLGMADLPQSVAFFSAVDVDTCLRKEVNLDCRTPSNPHGLAQGYSTPQGEALNIHEVIKRTGGKLTKAKKT
;
A
#
# COMPACT_ATOMS: atom_id res chain seq x y z
N MET A 1 -24.88 -65.85 -28.06
CA MET A 1 -25.25 -65.54 -29.45
C MET A 1 -24.42 -64.36 -29.94
N ILE A 2 -23.53 -64.66 -30.90
CA ILE A 2 -22.83 -63.77 -31.86
C ILE A 2 -21.91 -62.66 -31.29
N SER A 3 -20.63 -62.84 -31.59
CA SER A 3 -19.47 -61.99 -31.37
C SER A 3 -19.63 -60.56 -31.88
N ARG A 4 -19.54 -59.57 -30.99
CA ARG A 4 -19.41 -58.14 -31.34
C ARG A 4 -17.98 -57.59 -31.60
N PRO A 5 -16.81 -58.26 -31.43
CA PRO A 5 -15.52 -57.58 -31.64
C PRO A 5 -15.22 -57.20 -33.11
N HIS A 6 -15.87 -57.83 -34.09
CA HIS A 6 -15.55 -57.61 -35.50
C HIS A 6 -16.26 -56.40 -36.14
N LEU A 7 -17.38 -55.92 -35.58
CA LEU A 7 -18.03 -54.70 -36.09
C LEU A 7 -17.28 -53.42 -35.65
N TRP A 8 -16.55 -53.47 -34.53
CA TRP A 8 -15.88 -52.30 -33.95
C TRP A 8 -14.57 -51.90 -34.64
N ARG A 9 -13.82 -52.86 -35.21
CA ARG A 9 -12.62 -52.56 -36.01
C ARG A 9 -12.93 -51.80 -37.31
N LYS A 10 -14.16 -51.88 -37.83
CA LYS A 10 -14.59 -51.09 -38.99
C LYS A 10 -15.06 -49.67 -38.63
N LEU A 11 -15.51 -49.43 -37.40
CA LEU A 11 -15.94 -48.10 -36.95
C LEU A 11 -14.78 -47.22 -36.45
N SER A 12 -13.69 -47.81 -35.94
CA SER A 12 -12.51 -47.05 -35.50
C SER A 12 -11.67 -46.47 -36.65
N ALA A 13 -11.89 -46.92 -37.90
CA ALA A 13 -11.20 -46.44 -39.10
C ALA A 13 -11.98 -45.33 -39.84
N SER A 14 -13.16 -44.94 -39.35
CA SER A 14 -13.93 -43.84 -39.94
C SER A 14 -13.51 -42.48 -39.36
N ASN A 15 -13.21 -41.52 -40.24
CA ASN A 15 -12.94 -40.11 -39.89
C ASN A 15 -14.18 -39.32 -39.44
N SER A 16 -15.33 -39.98 -39.19
CA SER A 16 -16.62 -39.31 -38.94
C SER A 16 -17.01 -39.10 -37.46
N LEU A 17 -16.12 -39.35 -36.49
CA LEU A 17 -16.42 -39.20 -35.06
C LEU A 17 -15.97 -37.85 -34.50
N THR A 18 -16.87 -37.14 -33.82
CA THR A 18 -16.58 -35.86 -33.14
C THR A 18 -15.69 -36.07 -31.91
N TRP A 19 -14.98 -35.02 -31.48
CA TRP A 19 -14.10 -35.08 -30.29
C TRP A 19 -14.84 -35.53 -29.03
N CYS A 20 -16.08 -35.07 -28.81
CA CYS A 20 -16.93 -35.51 -27.70
C CYS A 20 -17.22 -37.01 -27.73
N GLN A 21 -17.44 -37.60 -28.90
CA GLN A 21 -17.67 -39.05 -29.03
C GLN A 21 -16.40 -39.86 -28.78
N ARG A 22 -15.22 -39.34 -29.17
CA ARG A 22 -13.92 -39.96 -28.84
C ARG A 22 -13.58 -39.86 -27.35
N CYS A 23 -13.91 -38.74 -26.69
CA CYS A 23 -13.75 -38.58 -25.24
C CYS A 23 -14.70 -39.47 -24.46
N TRP A 24 -15.96 -39.59 -24.89
CA TRP A 24 -16.93 -40.51 -24.29
C TRP A 24 -16.49 -41.97 -24.46
N LEU A 25 -16.03 -42.36 -25.65
CA LEU A 25 -15.48 -43.70 -25.91
C LEU A 25 -14.19 -44.01 -25.13
N ARG A 26 -13.31 -43.03 -24.90
CA ARG A 26 -12.12 -43.18 -24.04
C ARG A 26 -12.46 -43.27 -22.56
N SER A 27 -13.41 -42.46 -22.08
CA SER A 27 -13.87 -42.45 -20.69
C SER A 27 -14.52 -43.77 -20.27
N CYS A 28 -15.13 -44.51 -21.21
CA CYS A 28 -15.72 -45.82 -20.93
C CYS A 28 -14.70 -46.99 -20.89
N LEU A 29 -13.46 -46.80 -21.35
CA LEU A 29 -12.46 -47.88 -21.49
C LEU A 29 -11.42 -47.92 -20.37
N HIS A 30 -11.20 -46.83 -19.62
CA HIS A 30 -10.39 -46.81 -18.40
C HIS A 30 -10.96 -45.79 -17.41
N PRO A 31 -11.51 -46.21 -16.25
CA PRO A 31 -11.73 -45.27 -15.16
C PRO A 31 -10.34 -44.81 -14.70
N HIS A 32 -10.00 -43.54 -14.92
CA HIS A 32 -8.77 -42.96 -14.37
C HIS A 32 -8.83 -43.08 -12.85
N GLN A 33 -7.95 -43.91 -12.27
CA GLN A 33 -7.83 -44.05 -10.83
C GLN A 33 -7.06 -42.84 -10.30
N GLN A 34 -7.71 -42.05 -9.46
CA GLN A 34 -7.10 -40.86 -8.86
C GLN A 34 -5.85 -41.25 -8.06
N ARG A 35 -4.75 -40.50 -8.25
CA ARG A 35 -3.47 -40.76 -7.58
C ARG A 35 -3.44 -40.09 -6.21
N PHE A 36 -3.03 -40.84 -5.20
CA PHE A 36 -2.82 -40.33 -3.84
C PHE A 36 -1.41 -40.69 -3.36
N ASN A 37 -0.82 -39.82 -2.54
CA ASN A 37 0.43 -40.14 -1.84
C ASN A 37 0.18 -41.03 -0.60
N THR A 38 1.24 -41.41 0.10
CA THR A 38 1.20 -42.23 1.33
C THR A 38 0.41 -41.60 2.48
N LEU A 39 0.11 -40.30 2.41
CA LEU A 39 -0.68 -39.52 3.39
C LEU A 39 -2.11 -39.24 2.91
N ASN A 40 -2.55 -39.92 1.85
CA ASN A 40 -3.87 -39.77 1.23
C ASN A 40 -4.15 -38.34 0.70
N ILE A 41 -3.10 -37.63 0.27
CA ILE A 41 -3.20 -36.34 -0.44
C ILE A 41 -3.27 -36.63 -1.93
N GLN A 42 -4.27 -36.07 -2.61
CA GLN A 42 -4.43 -36.23 -4.05
C GLN A 42 -3.29 -35.54 -4.81
N MET A 43 -2.65 -36.31 -5.69
CA MET A 43 -1.53 -35.89 -6.53
C MET A 43 -2.00 -35.60 -7.95
N LEU A 44 -1.11 -35.03 -8.79
CA LEU A 44 -1.41 -34.80 -10.21
C LEU A 44 -1.90 -36.07 -10.90
N ALA A 45 -2.87 -35.92 -11.80
CA ALA A 45 -3.33 -37.00 -12.67
C ALA A 45 -2.16 -37.63 -13.45
N ASP A 46 -2.24 -38.94 -13.71
CA ASP A 46 -1.17 -39.73 -14.38
C ASP A 46 -0.66 -39.09 -15.68
N VAL A 47 -1.57 -38.52 -16.46
CA VAL A 47 -1.27 -37.88 -17.75
C VAL A 47 -0.42 -36.63 -17.56
N LEU A 48 -0.73 -35.81 -16.56
CA LEU A 48 0.03 -34.59 -16.25
C LEU A 48 1.35 -34.91 -15.55
N HIS A 49 1.35 -35.86 -14.61
CA HIS A 49 2.57 -36.29 -13.92
C HIS A 49 3.65 -36.75 -14.90
N LYS A 50 3.29 -37.60 -15.87
CA LYS A 50 4.22 -38.07 -16.92
C LYS A 50 4.75 -36.97 -17.83
N GLN A 51 3.99 -35.89 -18.02
CA GLN A 51 4.42 -34.75 -18.85
C GLN A 51 5.33 -33.79 -18.08
N VAL A 52 5.11 -33.61 -16.77
CA VAL A 52 5.88 -32.67 -15.93
C VAL A 52 7.13 -33.32 -15.34
N PHE A 53 7.06 -34.60 -14.94
CA PHE A 53 8.15 -35.35 -14.30
C PHE A 53 8.55 -36.60 -15.10
N PRO A 54 9.05 -36.46 -16.35
CA PRO A 54 9.31 -37.61 -17.23
C PRO A 54 10.46 -38.53 -16.76
N SER A 55 11.41 -37.98 -16.01
CA SER A 55 12.70 -38.63 -15.69
C SER A 55 12.70 -39.49 -14.42
N GLN A 56 11.58 -39.57 -13.68
CA GLN A 56 11.50 -40.27 -12.40
C GLN A 56 10.40 -41.34 -12.35
N ASN A 57 10.20 -42.06 -13.46
CA ASN A 57 9.46 -43.32 -13.48
C ASN A 57 10.22 -44.41 -12.69
N VAL A 58 10.16 -44.36 -11.35
CA VAL A 58 10.29 -45.57 -10.55
C VAL A 58 8.90 -46.24 -10.55
N PRO A 59 8.76 -47.50 -10.95
CA PRO A 59 7.47 -48.15 -11.01
C PRO A 59 6.92 -48.33 -9.59
N HIS A 60 5.91 -47.56 -9.22
CA HIS A 60 4.96 -47.99 -8.20
C HIS A 60 4.10 -49.10 -8.80
N THR A 61 4.57 -50.33 -8.70
CA THR A 61 3.75 -51.54 -8.96
C THR A 61 2.62 -51.58 -7.94
N VAL A 62 1.42 -51.21 -8.37
CA VAL A 62 0.17 -51.73 -7.82
C VAL A 62 -0.50 -52.49 -8.96
N HIS A 63 -0.23 -53.80 -9.03
CA HIS A 63 -0.99 -54.72 -9.88
C HIS A 63 -1.89 -55.60 -8.99
N GLN A 64 -3.15 -55.65 -9.40
CA GLN A 64 -4.21 -56.55 -8.92
C GLN A 64 -3.90 -58.05 -9.19
N PRO A 65 -4.66 -58.99 -8.58
CA PRO A 65 -4.19 -60.28 -8.06
C PRO A 65 -4.13 -61.41 -9.11
N PRO A 66 -3.32 -62.47 -8.91
CA PRO A 66 -3.89 -63.74 -8.40
C PRO A 66 -2.94 -64.66 -7.56
N LEU A 67 -3.57 -65.42 -6.66
CA LEU A 67 -3.31 -66.81 -6.21
C LEU A 67 -1.88 -67.30 -5.85
N SER A 68 -1.81 -67.79 -4.61
CA SER A 68 -0.87 -68.77 -4.00
C SER A 68 0.47 -68.30 -3.40
N VAL A 69 0.42 -68.09 -2.07
CA VAL A 69 1.33 -68.53 -1.00
C VAL A 69 2.84 -68.59 -1.29
N SER A 70 3.60 -67.59 -0.82
CA SER A 70 4.51 -67.65 0.35
C SER A 70 5.58 -66.54 0.30
N SER A 71 5.56 -65.68 1.32
CA SER A 71 6.72 -64.98 1.93
C SER A 71 7.82 -64.40 1.03
N SER A 72 7.78 -63.08 0.78
CA SER A 72 8.98 -62.21 0.86
C SER A 72 8.66 -60.71 0.62
N VAL A 73 8.64 -59.97 1.74
CA VAL A 73 9.14 -58.60 1.98
C VAL A 73 8.66 -57.46 1.07
N GLU A 74 7.60 -56.77 1.53
CA GLU A 74 7.29 -55.38 1.20
C GLU A 74 8.38 -54.46 1.79
N LYS A 75 8.93 -53.53 0.99
CA LYS A 75 9.78 -52.45 1.51
C LYS A 75 8.89 -51.44 2.23
N GLU A 76 8.70 -51.62 3.53
CA GLU A 76 8.12 -50.59 4.40
C GLU A 76 8.99 -49.33 4.35
N ASP A 77 8.36 -48.20 4.02
CA ASP A 77 8.97 -46.88 4.03
C ASP A 77 9.29 -46.52 5.51
N LYS A 78 10.55 -46.67 5.92
CA LYS A 78 11.02 -46.50 7.33
C LYS A 78 10.63 -45.15 7.95
N ASP A 79 10.27 -44.18 7.11
CA ASP A 79 9.93 -42.81 7.50
C ASP A 79 8.44 -42.59 7.76
N LEU A 80 7.55 -43.46 7.29
CA LEU A 80 6.10 -43.32 7.43
C LEU A 80 5.62 -43.30 8.90
N PRO A 81 6.14 -44.16 9.81
CA PRO A 81 5.73 -44.12 11.22
C PRO A 81 6.09 -42.79 11.90
N ASN A 82 7.22 -42.19 11.55
CA ASN A 82 7.66 -40.91 12.11
C ASN A 82 6.78 -39.75 11.61
N ILE A 83 6.36 -39.79 10.34
CA ILE A 83 5.44 -38.80 9.77
C ILE A 83 4.06 -38.93 10.42
N GLN A 84 3.54 -40.15 10.54
CA GLN A 84 2.26 -40.39 11.19
C GLN A 84 2.28 -39.97 12.66
N ALA A 85 3.34 -40.30 13.40
CA ALA A 85 3.50 -39.85 14.78
C ALA A 85 3.52 -38.32 14.90
N HIS A 86 4.21 -37.63 14.00
CA HIS A 86 4.22 -36.17 13.95
C HIS A 86 2.82 -35.59 13.67
N LEU A 87 2.10 -36.10 12.67
CA LEU A 87 0.76 -35.61 12.33
C LEU A 87 -0.30 -35.95 13.38
N GLN A 88 -0.20 -37.13 14.02
CA GLN A 88 -1.07 -37.53 15.14
C GLN A 88 -0.93 -36.59 16.32
N LYS A 89 0.28 -36.11 16.62
CA LYS A 89 0.55 -35.13 17.68
C LYS A 89 -0.29 -33.85 17.55
N PHE A 90 -0.68 -33.49 16.33
CA PHE A 90 -1.48 -32.28 16.03
C PHE A 90 -2.93 -32.58 15.63
N ASP A 91 -3.41 -33.81 15.85
CA ASP A 91 -4.78 -34.25 15.53
C ASP A 91 -5.18 -34.11 14.04
N LEU A 92 -4.23 -34.24 13.10
CA LEU A 92 -4.49 -33.98 11.67
C LEU A 92 -4.93 -35.21 10.87
N LEU A 93 -4.74 -36.42 11.36
CA LEU A 93 -5.08 -37.66 10.62
C LEU A 93 -6.57 -38.07 10.70
N LYS A 94 -7.46 -37.17 11.15
CA LYS A 94 -8.89 -37.44 11.37
C LYS A 94 -9.72 -36.80 10.26
N GLY A 95 -10.01 -37.53 9.18
CA GLY A 95 -10.96 -37.08 8.14
C GLY A 95 -10.84 -37.83 6.82
N LYS A 96 -11.96 -37.98 6.08
CA LYS A 96 -11.95 -38.42 4.68
C LYS A 96 -11.69 -37.17 3.81
N SER A 97 -10.59 -37.17 3.05
CA SER A 97 -10.28 -36.07 2.12
C SER A 97 -11.37 -35.96 1.04
N GLN A 98 -11.80 -34.74 0.72
CA GLN A 98 -12.67 -34.49 -0.43
C GLN A 98 -11.82 -34.60 -1.69
N SER A 99 -12.16 -35.56 -2.56
CA SER A 99 -11.45 -35.75 -3.82
C SER A 99 -11.87 -34.70 -4.85
N ILE A 100 -10.89 -34.05 -5.48
CA ILE A 100 -11.06 -33.06 -6.53
C ILE A 100 -11.12 -33.81 -7.89
N PRO A 101 -11.93 -33.38 -8.88
CA PRO A 101 -11.92 -34.00 -10.20
C PRO A 101 -10.53 -33.92 -10.87
N ASP A 102 -10.13 -35.00 -11.54
CA ASP A 102 -8.87 -35.01 -12.29
C ASP A 102 -8.93 -34.05 -13.50
N VAL A 103 -7.79 -33.47 -13.84
CA VAL A 103 -7.64 -32.56 -14.99
C VAL A 103 -6.89 -33.29 -16.10
N ASP A 104 -7.58 -33.56 -17.22
CA ASP A 104 -6.96 -34.07 -18.44
C ASP A 104 -6.58 -32.91 -19.37
N LEU A 105 -5.28 -32.62 -19.44
CA LEU A 105 -4.72 -31.54 -20.26
C LEU A 105 -3.41 -32.00 -20.91
N ASN A 106 -3.26 -31.73 -22.20
CA ASN A 106 -2.00 -31.90 -22.91
C ASN A 106 -1.21 -30.60 -22.82
N LEU A 107 -0.10 -30.63 -22.10
CA LEU A 107 0.78 -29.49 -21.95
C LEU A 107 1.52 -29.20 -23.26
N PRO A 108 1.92 -27.93 -23.48
CA PRO A 108 2.91 -27.58 -24.49
C PRO A 108 4.17 -28.45 -24.33
N LYS A 109 4.85 -28.74 -25.43
CA LYS A 109 6.08 -29.54 -25.40
C LYS A 109 7.13 -28.82 -24.55
N LEU A 110 7.47 -29.41 -23.41
CA LEU A 110 8.55 -28.92 -22.56
C LEU A 110 9.91 -29.20 -23.21
N PHE A 111 10.90 -28.36 -22.90
CA PHE A 111 12.26 -28.48 -23.40
C PHE A 111 13.13 -29.14 -22.33
N GLY A 112 14.00 -30.08 -22.73
CA GLY A 112 14.83 -30.83 -21.78
C GLY A 112 14.11 -32.01 -21.12
N GLN A 113 14.76 -32.58 -20.11
CA GLN A 113 14.31 -33.75 -19.34
C GLN A 113 13.65 -33.36 -18.01
N SER A 114 13.64 -32.07 -17.67
CA SER A 114 13.28 -31.55 -16.35
C SER A 114 12.61 -30.18 -16.50
N VAL A 115 11.77 -29.80 -15.53
CA VAL A 115 11.10 -28.49 -15.55
C VAL A 115 12.14 -27.38 -15.34
N ASP A 116 13.19 -27.64 -14.56
CA ASP A 116 14.33 -26.72 -14.43
C ASP A 116 15.05 -26.46 -15.76
N GLU A 117 15.38 -27.52 -16.51
CA GLU A 117 16.01 -27.38 -17.82
C GLU A 117 15.13 -26.59 -18.79
N HIS A 118 13.82 -26.82 -18.74
CA HIS A 118 12.84 -26.07 -19.52
C HIS A 118 12.92 -24.57 -19.20
N PHE A 119 12.85 -24.19 -17.91
CA PHE A 119 12.92 -22.78 -17.49
C PHE A 119 14.26 -22.12 -17.84
N ARG A 120 15.38 -22.84 -17.70
CA ARG A 120 16.69 -22.33 -18.13
C ARG A 120 16.73 -22.07 -19.64
N HIS A 121 16.17 -22.98 -20.44
CA HIS A 121 16.14 -22.86 -21.89
C HIS A 121 15.31 -21.65 -22.33
N ILE A 122 14.04 -21.58 -21.91
CA ILE A 122 13.14 -20.50 -22.33
C ILE A 122 13.63 -19.13 -21.84
N ALA A 123 14.16 -19.04 -20.62
CA ALA A 123 14.69 -17.79 -20.11
C ALA A 123 15.94 -17.35 -20.87
N SER A 124 16.86 -18.28 -21.13
CA SER A 124 18.09 -17.99 -21.89
C SER A 124 17.78 -17.52 -23.31
N GLU A 125 16.81 -18.13 -23.98
CA GLU A 125 16.37 -17.72 -25.31
C GLU A 125 15.75 -16.31 -25.30
N GLN A 126 14.86 -16.03 -24.35
CA GLN A 126 14.21 -14.72 -24.22
C GLN A 126 15.20 -13.58 -23.95
N ILE A 127 16.21 -13.83 -23.10
CA ILE A 127 17.18 -12.80 -22.68
C ILE A 127 18.43 -12.74 -23.55
N ARG A 128 18.69 -13.72 -24.42
CA ARG A 128 19.96 -13.86 -25.18
C ARG A 128 20.43 -12.55 -25.78
N ASP A 129 19.56 -11.90 -26.55
CA ASP A 129 19.91 -10.69 -27.29
C ASP A 129 20.12 -9.50 -26.34
N TYR A 130 19.29 -9.37 -25.29
CA TYR A 130 19.44 -8.32 -24.27
C TYR A 130 20.69 -8.49 -23.42
N LYS A 131 21.04 -9.73 -23.07
CA LYS A 131 22.26 -10.06 -22.34
C LYS A 131 23.50 -9.72 -23.17
N ALA A 132 23.50 -10.05 -24.47
CA ALA A 132 24.59 -9.69 -25.37
C ALA A 132 24.76 -8.16 -25.49
N MET A 133 23.65 -7.43 -25.62
CA MET A 133 23.65 -5.95 -25.61
C MET A 133 24.21 -5.37 -24.31
N ALA A 134 23.78 -5.89 -23.16
CA ALA A 134 24.26 -5.50 -21.84
C ALA A 134 25.77 -5.77 -21.67
N GLU A 135 26.25 -6.94 -22.10
CA GLU A 135 27.67 -7.29 -22.04
C GLU A 135 28.53 -6.41 -22.95
N SER A 136 28.01 -6.04 -24.13
CA SER A 136 28.70 -5.16 -25.08
C SER A 136 28.95 -3.78 -24.46
N ILE A 137 27.93 -3.16 -23.87
CA ILE A 137 28.07 -1.81 -23.28
C ILE A 137 28.82 -1.82 -21.95
N ALA A 138 28.73 -2.91 -21.17
CA ALA A 138 29.51 -3.06 -19.94
C ALA A 138 31.03 -3.17 -20.20
N LYS A 139 31.43 -3.67 -21.38
CA LYS A 139 32.84 -3.83 -21.78
C LYS A 139 33.37 -2.66 -22.61
N SER A 140 32.51 -1.83 -23.19
CA SER A 140 32.93 -0.71 -24.03
C SER A 140 33.50 0.44 -23.20
N SER A 141 34.52 1.11 -23.74
CA SER A 141 34.94 2.43 -23.26
C SER A 141 34.03 3.52 -23.83
N PRO A 142 33.55 4.46 -23.02
CA PRO A 142 32.71 5.55 -23.51
C PRO A 142 33.49 6.46 -24.49
N PRO A 143 32.87 6.92 -25.58
CA PRO A 143 33.47 7.91 -26.49
C PRO A 143 33.80 9.23 -25.77
N PRO A 144 34.78 10.00 -26.28
CA PRO A 144 35.14 11.29 -25.69
C PRO A 144 33.97 12.27 -25.72
N PHE A 145 33.95 13.18 -24.75
CA PHE A 145 32.93 14.22 -24.68
C PHE A 145 32.92 15.08 -25.96
N PRO A 146 31.74 15.49 -26.46
CA PRO A 146 31.67 16.54 -27.46
C PRO A 146 32.19 17.86 -26.86
N LYS A 147 32.89 18.65 -27.68
CA LYS A 147 33.42 19.97 -27.25
C LYS A 147 32.31 20.97 -26.94
N GLU A 148 31.20 20.89 -27.66
CA GLU A 148 30.04 21.75 -27.51
C GLU A 148 28.75 20.96 -27.79
N TRP A 149 27.73 21.17 -26.96
CA TRP A 149 26.43 20.54 -27.13
C TRP A 149 25.54 21.38 -28.06
N ALA A 150 25.16 20.81 -29.20
CA ALA A 150 24.17 21.42 -30.10
C ALA A 150 22.84 21.73 -29.38
N CYS A 151 22.48 23.01 -29.32
CA CYS A 151 21.19 23.49 -28.80
C CYS A 151 20.11 23.40 -29.91
N GLN A 152 19.67 22.18 -30.21
CA GLN A 152 18.72 21.89 -31.30
C GLN A 152 17.58 20.99 -30.82
N LYS A 153 16.43 21.12 -31.47
CA LYS A 153 15.20 20.43 -31.09
C LYS A 153 15.28 18.94 -31.35
N GLY A 154 14.92 18.14 -30.34
CA GLY A 154 14.91 16.68 -30.46
C GLY A 154 16.30 16.08 -30.34
N TRP A 155 16.49 14.89 -30.93
CA TRP A 155 17.75 14.15 -30.80
C TRP A 155 18.84 14.67 -31.72
N THR A 156 20.04 14.83 -31.15
CA THR A 156 21.29 15.09 -31.86
C THR A 156 22.30 14.00 -31.54
N LYS A 157 22.89 13.41 -32.57
CA LYS A 157 23.96 12.41 -32.51
C LYS A 157 25.31 13.09 -32.67
N TYR A 158 26.28 12.77 -31.82
CA TYR A 158 27.66 13.26 -31.90
C TYR A 158 28.60 12.13 -32.30
N LYS A 159 29.48 12.41 -33.26
CA LYS A 159 30.50 11.47 -33.75
C LYS A 159 31.87 11.81 -33.18
N GLU A 160 32.79 10.86 -33.23
CA GLU A 160 34.17 11.03 -32.74
C GLU A 160 34.95 12.13 -33.49
N ASP A 161 34.59 12.40 -34.75
CA ASP A 161 35.16 13.48 -35.56
C ASP A 161 34.72 14.89 -35.10
N GLY A 162 33.85 14.98 -34.09
CA GLY A 162 33.27 16.21 -33.56
C GLY A 162 32.07 16.73 -34.35
N SER A 163 31.66 16.06 -35.42
CA SER A 163 30.44 16.41 -36.16
C SER A 163 29.19 16.01 -35.38
N SER A 164 28.13 16.80 -35.54
CA SER A 164 26.81 16.52 -34.96
C SER A 164 25.75 16.38 -36.06
N GLN A 165 24.79 15.50 -35.86
CA GLN A 165 23.71 15.22 -36.81
C GLN A 165 22.38 15.08 -36.09
N SER A 166 21.34 15.79 -36.54
CA SER A 166 19.98 15.60 -36.03
C SER A 166 19.42 14.25 -36.49
N VAL A 167 18.88 13.48 -35.54
CA VAL A 167 18.29 12.15 -35.77
C VAL A 167 16.89 12.10 -35.17
N PRO A 168 15.97 11.26 -35.70
CA PRO A 168 14.63 11.15 -35.13
C PRO A 168 14.59 10.44 -33.77
N PHE A 169 15.49 9.48 -33.56
CA PHE A 169 15.70 8.71 -32.33
C PHE A 169 17.10 8.05 -32.41
N PRO A 170 17.68 7.54 -31.30
CA PRO A 170 18.99 6.89 -31.32
C PRO A 170 19.02 5.63 -32.21
N ASP A 171 20.02 5.52 -33.10
CA ASP A 171 20.14 4.36 -34.01
C ASP A 171 20.70 3.10 -33.33
N ASP A 172 21.46 3.28 -32.25
CA ASP A 172 22.14 2.20 -31.52
C ASP A 172 21.15 1.30 -30.75
N ASP A 173 21.51 0.01 -30.63
CA ASP A 173 20.65 -1.01 -30.00
C ASP A 173 20.66 -0.99 -28.48
N VAL A 174 21.74 -0.45 -27.90
CA VAL A 174 21.92 -0.31 -26.47
C VAL A 174 22.40 1.09 -26.13
N VAL A 175 21.74 1.70 -25.16
CA VAL A 175 22.09 3.04 -24.67
C VAL A 175 21.96 3.11 -23.15
N VAL A 176 22.86 3.86 -22.51
CA VAL A 176 22.63 4.41 -21.17
C VAL A 176 21.90 5.73 -21.32
N PHE A 177 20.85 5.97 -20.54
CA PHE A 177 19.93 7.09 -20.74
C PHE A 177 19.56 7.70 -19.40
N ASP A 178 19.51 9.03 -19.37
CA ASP A 178 19.07 9.84 -18.22
C ASP A 178 18.33 11.10 -18.72
N ILE A 179 17.41 11.59 -17.90
CA ILE A 179 16.51 12.69 -18.26
C ILE A 179 16.38 13.64 -17.07
N GLU A 180 16.35 14.94 -17.37
CA GLU A 180 16.04 15.98 -16.41
C GLU A 180 14.75 16.74 -16.76
N CYS A 181 14.02 17.10 -15.71
CA CYS A 181 12.76 17.83 -15.76
C CYS A 181 12.84 19.07 -14.88
N LEU A 182 12.44 20.22 -15.42
CA LEU A 182 12.29 21.44 -14.63
C LEU A 182 11.01 21.36 -13.78
N MET A 183 11.15 21.20 -12.46
CA MET A 183 10.04 20.94 -11.55
C MET A 183 8.99 22.06 -11.50
N GLN A 184 9.40 23.32 -11.73
CA GLN A 184 8.48 24.46 -11.78
C GLN A 184 7.50 24.41 -12.97
N GLU A 185 7.91 23.81 -14.08
CA GLU A 185 7.10 23.67 -15.30
C GLU A 185 6.24 22.39 -15.30
N GLY A 186 6.33 21.58 -14.24
CA GLY A 186 5.59 20.32 -14.09
C GLY A 186 6.30 19.10 -14.68
N ASN A 187 5.51 18.07 -15.05
CA ASN A 187 6.00 16.78 -15.53
C ASN A 187 6.37 16.79 -17.02
N PHE A 188 7.19 17.75 -17.47
CA PHE A 188 7.63 17.80 -18.87
C PHE A 188 9.13 17.46 -19.00
N PRO A 189 9.51 16.59 -19.95
CA PRO A 189 10.91 16.33 -20.21
C PRO A 189 11.56 17.61 -20.74
N THR A 190 12.68 18.02 -20.13
CA THR A 190 13.36 19.28 -20.48
C THR A 190 14.58 18.99 -21.35
N MET A 191 15.47 18.15 -20.84
CA MET A 191 16.71 17.74 -21.50
C MET A 191 16.97 16.26 -21.19
N ALA A 192 17.63 15.56 -22.10
CA ALA A 192 18.07 14.19 -21.86
C ALA A 192 19.38 13.88 -22.56
N THR A 193 20.14 12.96 -21.99
CA THR A 193 21.43 12.51 -22.51
C THR A 193 21.39 10.99 -22.69
N ALA A 194 22.00 10.53 -23.77
CA ALA A 194 22.20 9.10 -23.98
C ALA A 194 23.62 8.80 -24.47
N LEU A 195 24.12 7.64 -24.05
CA LEU A 195 25.46 7.14 -24.35
C LEU A 195 25.34 5.73 -24.94
N SER A 196 25.85 5.55 -26.14
CA SER A 196 26.05 4.23 -26.74
C SER A 196 27.55 3.85 -26.70
N PRO A 197 27.91 2.61 -27.06
CA PRO A 197 29.33 2.23 -27.18
C PRO A 197 30.14 3.11 -28.13
N ASN A 198 29.49 3.76 -29.10
CA ASN A 198 30.15 4.48 -30.19
C ASN A 198 29.81 5.98 -30.25
N HIS A 199 28.70 6.42 -29.67
CA HIS A 199 28.19 7.77 -29.86
C HIS A 199 27.58 8.36 -28.59
N TRP A 200 27.69 9.68 -28.47
CA TRP A 200 26.87 10.49 -27.57
C TRP A 200 25.61 10.97 -28.27
N TYR A 201 24.55 11.12 -27.50
CA TYR A 201 23.28 11.67 -27.93
C TYR A 201 22.77 12.70 -26.92
N SER A 202 22.23 13.81 -27.42
CA SER A 202 21.49 14.78 -26.62
C SER A 202 20.07 14.92 -27.15
N TRP A 203 19.13 15.17 -26.25
CA TRP A 203 17.76 15.52 -26.61
C TRP A 203 17.38 16.82 -25.90
N THR A 204 16.85 17.77 -26.66
CA THR A 204 16.38 19.06 -26.12
C THR A 204 14.91 19.27 -26.44
N ALA A 205 14.12 19.66 -25.43
CA ALA A 205 12.73 19.99 -25.60
C ALA A 205 12.53 21.32 -26.37
N ASP A 206 11.38 21.46 -27.02
CA ASP A 206 11.04 22.66 -27.80
C ASP A 206 10.93 23.92 -26.92
N CYS A 207 10.51 23.77 -25.67
CA CYS A 207 10.35 24.88 -24.71
C CYS A 207 11.68 25.44 -24.22
N VAL A 208 12.76 24.66 -24.27
CA VAL A 208 14.10 25.17 -23.96
C VAL A 208 14.53 26.15 -25.05
N LEU A 209 14.14 25.93 -26.31
CA LEU A 209 14.60 26.76 -27.44
C LEU A 209 13.73 28.00 -27.67
N GLN A 210 12.44 27.92 -27.35
CA GLN A 210 11.45 28.96 -27.64
C GLN A 210 10.48 29.14 -26.47
N ASP A 211 10.16 30.39 -26.15
CA ASP A 211 9.04 30.72 -25.26
C ASP A 211 7.73 30.42 -25.97
N LYS A 212 7.17 29.23 -25.68
CA LYS A 212 5.84 28.83 -26.13
C LYS A 212 4.91 28.70 -24.95
N LEU A 213 3.79 29.41 -25.01
CA LEU A 213 2.65 29.19 -24.14
C LEU A 213 2.14 27.75 -24.31
N ARG A 214 2.09 27.01 -23.19
CA ARG A 214 1.51 25.67 -23.12
C ARG A 214 0.17 25.74 -22.40
N TRP A 215 -0.86 25.22 -23.05
CA TRP A 215 -2.22 25.14 -22.50
C TRP A 215 -2.49 23.81 -21.79
N ALA A 216 -1.68 22.78 -22.05
CA ALA A 216 -1.86 21.45 -21.47
C ALA A 216 -1.14 21.34 -20.12
N ALA A 217 -1.85 20.89 -19.09
CA ALA A 217 -1.29 20.63 -17.76
C ALA A 217 -0.41 19.36 -17.72
N GLU A 218 -0.69 18.39 -18.59
CA GLU A 218 -0.01 17.08 -18.65
C GLU A 218 0.64 16.82 -20.02
N PRO A 219 1.75 16.06 -20.08
CA PRO A 219 2.47 15.80 -21.32
C PRO A 219 1.69 14.91 -22.29
N GLN A 220 1.60 15.37 -23.53
CA GLN A 220 1.04 14.58 -24.64
C GLN A 220 2.11 13.68 -25.24
N LEU A 221 1.71 12.64 -25.99
CA LEU A 221 2.64 11.76 -26.71
C LEU A 221 3.65 12.51 -27.60
N SER A 222 3.30 13.70 -28.10
CA SER A 222 4.17 14.55 -28.94
C SER A 222 5.27 15.29 -28.18
N ASP A 223 5.14 15.40 -26.86
CA ASP A 223 6.08 16.07 -25.95
C ASP A 223 7.07 15.08 -25.33
N LEU A 224 6.71 13.80 -25.29
CA LEU A 224 7.54 12.71 -24.79
C LEU A 224 8.72 12.39 -25.73
N ILE A 225 9.75 11.77 -25.16
CA ILE A 225 11.02 11.47 -25.82
C ILE A 225 10.85 10.22 -26.71
N PRO A 226 11.03 10.32 -28.04
CA PRO A 226 10.94 9.17 -28.94
C PRO A 226 12.23 8.34 -28.90
N MET A 227 12.12 7.04 -28.66
CA MET A 227 13.28 6.11 -28.65
C MET A 227 13.26 5.10 -29.80
N GLU A 228 12.12 4.90 -30.47
CA GLU A 228 11.98 3.87 -31.51
C GLU A 228 11.21 4.35 -32.74
N THR A 229 10.35 5.34 -32.57
CA THR A 229 9.43 5.83 -33.59
C THR A 229 9.75 7.26 -33.97
N LYS A 230 9.44 7.62 -35.21
CA LYS A 230 9.41 9.03 -35.61
C LYS A 230 8.33 9.75 -34.80
N ARG A 231 8.51 11.06 -34.57
CA ARG A 231 7.62 11.88 -33.73
C ARG A 231 6.12 11.67 -33.94
N ASN A 232 5.67 11.56 -35.20
CA ASN A 232 4.24 11.40 -35.56
C ASN A 232 3.85 9.96 -35.95
N SER A 233 4.73 8.99 -35.74
CA SER A 233 4.45 7.57 -36.04
C SER A 233 4.17 6.81 -34.75
N THR A 234 3.26 5.85 -34.82
CA THR A 234 3.00 4.86 -33.77
C THR A 234 3.38 3.44 -34.21
N ALA A 235 3.94 3.30 -35.43
CA ALA A 235 4.42 2.01 -35.93
C ALA A 235 5.70 1.59 -35.21
N LEU A 236 5.56 0.66 -34.27
CA LEU A 236 6.67 0.06 -33.54
C LEU A 236 7.59 -0.74 -34.47
N ALA A 237 8.90 -0.56 -34.31
CA ALA A 237 9.89 -1.38 -34.99
C ALA A 237 9.96 -2.77 -34.35
N SER A 238 10.16 -3.82 -35.13
CA SER A 238 10.35 -5.18 -34.60
C SER A 238 11.74 -5.42 -33.97
N LYS A 239 12.59 -4.38 -33.86
CA LYS A 239 13.96 -4.48 -33.36
C LYS A 239 13.96 -4.53 -31.82
N LYS A 240 14.78 -5.39 -31.23
CA LYS A 240 14.98 -5.42 -29.78
C LYS A 240 15.99 -4.34 -29.40
N ARG A 241 15.73 -3.62 -28.32
CA ARG A 241 16.63 -2.57 -27.79
C ARG A 241 16.74 -2.68 -26.27
N LEU A 242 17.84 -2.19 -25.74
CA LEU A 242 18.11 -2.17 -24.30
C LEU A 242 18.45 -0.76 -23.84
N ILE A 243 17.72 -0.26 -22.85
CA ILE A 243 17.99 1.03 -22.21
C ILE A 243 18.44 0.76 -20.77
N ILE A 244 19.55 1.36 -20.37
CA ILE A 244 20.10 1.27 -19.02
C ILE A 244 20.02 2.65 -18.36
N GLY A 245 19.61 2.72 -17.10
CA GLY A 245 19.57 3.98 -16.34
C GLY A 245 19.74 3.74 -14.84
N HIS A 246 19.74 4.81 -14.04
CA HIS A 246 19.84 4.71 -12.58
C HIS A 246 18.51 4.81 -11.85
N ASN A 247 17.49 5.44 -12.42
CA ASN A 247 16.15 5.43 -11.87
C ASN A 247 15.15 5.22 -13.00
N VAL A 248 15.26 4.06 -13.64
CA VAL A 248 14.59 3.82 -14.91
C VAL A 248 13.07 3.91 -14.80
N GLY A 249 12.48 3.66 -13.64
CA GLY A 249 11.05 3.89 -13.44
C GLY A 249 10.64 5.33 -13.76
N PHE A 250 11.44 6.31 -13.36
CA PHE A 250 11.24 7.72 -13.70
C PHE A 250 11.55 7.98 -15.18
N ASP A 251 12.74 7.61 -15.65
CA ASP A 251 13.21 7.89 -17.01
C ASP A 251 12.28 7.29 -18.08
N ARG A 252 11.85 6.05 -17.84
CA ARG A 252 10.91 5.30 -18.69
C ARG A 252 9.57 6.01 -18.82
N SER A 253 9.10 6.69 -17.76
CA SER A 253 7.83 7.41 -17.81
C SER A 253 7.83 8.53 -18.85
N PHE A 254 9.00 8.98 -19.34
CA PHE A 254 9.06 10.00 -20.38
C PHE A 254 9.35 9.46 -21.78
N VAL A 255 9.43 8.13 -21.93
CA VAL A 255 9.65 7.47 -23.22
C VAL A 255 8.30 7.25 -23.91
N LYS A 256 8.15 7.87 -25.09
CA LYS A 256 6.89 7.90 -25.86
C LYS A 256 6.31 6.51 -26.11
N GLU A 257 7.11 5.56 -26.56
CA GLU A 257 6.64 4.24 -27.00
C GLU A 257 6.08 3.37 -25.86
N GLN A 258 6.37 3.73 -24.60
CA GLN A 258 5.90 2.98 -23.45
C GLN A 258 4.39 3.13 -23.20
N TYR A 259 3.80 4.22 -23.68
CA TYR A 259 2.36 4.54 -23.57
C TYR A 259 1.50 3.92 -24.67
N LEU A 260 2.10 3.47 -25.77
CA LEU A 260 1.36 2.79 -26.82
C LEU A 260 0.73 1.51 -26.28
N ILE A 261 -0.48 1.15 -26.68
CA ILE A 261 -1.17 -0.07 -26.18
C ILE A 261 -0.38 -1.33 -26.56
N GLN A 262 0.14 -1.37 -27.79
CA GLN A 262 1.01 -2.44 -28.26
C GLN A 262 2.35 -2.36 -27.51
N GLY A 263 2.76 -3.48 -26.90
CA GLY A 263 4.01 -3.55 -26.15
C GLY A 263 5.23 -3.46 -27.07
N SER A 264 6.16 -2.57 -26.73
CA SER A 264 7.47 -2.50 -27.38
C SER A 264 8.37 -3.71 -27.01
N LYS A 265 9.33 -4.02 -27.89
CA LYS A 265 10.42 -4.97 -27.63
C LYS A 265 11.62 -4.33 -26.92
N THR A 266 11.58 -3.03 -26.64
CA THR A 266 12.56 -2.37 -25.78
C THR A 266 12.42 -2.87 -24.34
N ARG A 267 13.55 -3.08 -23.69
CA ARG A 267 13.62 -3.46 -22.27
C ARG A 267 14.56 -2.53 -21.52
N PHE A 268 14.37 -2.49 -20.22
CA PHE A 268 14.99 -1.52 -19.33
C PHE A 268 15.79 -2.24 -18.24
N LEU A 269 16.99 -1.75 -17.94
CA LEU A 269 17.81 -2.22 -16.82
C LEU A 269 18.15 -1.08 -15.88
N ASP A 270 17.79 -1.27 -14.62
CA ASP A 270 17.93 -0.26 -13.58
C ASP A 270 19.13 -0.58 -12.68
N THR A 271 20.15 0.28 -12.73
CA THR A 271 21.35 0.14 -11.90
C THR A 271 21.07 0.35 -10.41
N MET A 272 20.07 1.16 -10.04
CA MET A 272 19.65 1.28 -8.63
C MET A 272 19.02 -0.02 -8.16
N SER A 273 18.10 -0.62 -8.93
CA SER A 273 17.52 -1.93 -8.60
C SER A 273 18.58 -3.03 -8.49
N MET A 274 19.56 -3.07 -9.41
CA MET A 274 20.69 -4.01 -9.32
C MET A 274 21.52 -3.76 -8.05
N HIS A 275 21.84 -2.50 -7.75
CA HIS A 275 22.54 -2.14 -6.53
C HIS A 275 21.78 -2.57 -5.27
N ILE A 276 20.47 -2.32 -5.19
CA ILE A 276 19.66 -2.70 -4.02
C ILE A 276 19.65 -4.22 -3.84
N ALA A 277 19.52 -4.99 -4.93
CA ALA A 277 19.56 -6.45 -4.87
C ALA A 277 20.92 -6.98 -4.39
N VAL A 278 22.02 -6.31 -4.75
CA VAL A 278 23.39 -6.78 -4.49
C VAL A 278 23.99 -6.23 -3.18
N CYS A 279 23.83 -4.94 -2.92
CA CYS A 279 24.46 -4.16 -1.85
C CYS A 279 23.45 -3.37 -0.99
N GLY A 280 22.14 -3.56 -1.21
CA GLY A 280 21.11 -2.79 -0.52
C GLY A 280 21.05 -3.03 0.99
N LEU A 281 20.55 -2.01 1.69
CA LEU A 281 20.39 -1.99 3.14
C LEU A 281 18.92 -2.22 3.56
N THR A 282 18.70 -2.91 4.68
CA THR A 282 17.38 -2.96 5.33
C THR A 282 16.98 -1.59 5.90
N SER A 283 15.69 -1.37 6.15
CA SER A 283 15.19 -0.13 6.78
C SER A 283 15.92 0.18 8.09
N PHE A 284 16.14 -0.84 8.93
CA PHE A 284 16.85 -0.66 10.19
C PHE A 284 18.35 -0.42 9.99
N GLN A 285 19.02 -1.15 9.08
CA GLN A 285 20.43 -0.88 8.75
C GLN A 285 20.64 0.52 8.15
N ARG A 286 19.68 1.06 7.38
CA ARG A 286 19.74 2.45 6.89
C ARG A 286 19.74 3.44 8.05
N ILE A 287 18.94 3.20 9.09
CA ILE A 287 18.93 4.03 10.30
C ILE A 287 20.29 3.97 10.99
N LEU A 288 20.84 2.77 11.19
CA LEU A 288 22.17 2.58 11.78
C LEU A 288 23.28 3.27 10.96
N TYR A 289 23.21 3.18 9.64
CA TYR A 289 24.16 3.82 8.72
C TYR A 289 24.07 5.35 8.79
N GLN A 290 22.86 5.91 8.78
CA GLN A 290 22.65 7.36 8.90
C GLN A 290 23.09 7.90 10.27
N SER A 291 22.81 7.15 11.35
CA SER A 291 23.20 7.54 12.71
C SER A 291 24.71 7.51 12.95
N SER A 292 25.46 6.70 12.19
CA SER A 292 26.93 6.74 12.25
C SER A 292 27.53 7.93 11.52
N ILE A 293 26.81 8.49 10.53
CA ILE A 293 27.28 9.67 9.78
C ILE A 293 26.90 10.96 10.51
N LYS A 294 25.68 11.01 11.06
CA LYS A 294 25.18 12.12 11.87
C LYS A 294 24.92 11.58 13.25
N GLU A 295 25.73 11.96 14.22
CA GLU A 295 25.61 11.53 15.62
C GLU A 295 24.15 11.70 16.07
N SER A 296 23.45 10.57 16.27
CA SER A 296 21.99 10.55 16.44
C SER A 296 21.60 9.79 17.69
N SER A 297 20.75 10.41 18.52
CA SER A 297 20.25 9.87 19.78
C SER A 297 19.00 9.00 19.64
N ARG A 298 18.75 8.41 18.47
CA ARG A 298 17.55 7.60 18.21
C ARG A 298 17.49 6.36 19.12
N LYS A 299 16.31 6.14 19.74
CA LYS A 299 16.05 5.05 20.69
C LYS A 299 16.33 3.65 20.11
N GLU A 300 15.96 3.43 18.85
CA GLU A 300 16.12 2.13 18.18
C GLU A 300 17.60 1.70 18.08
N VAL A 301 18.50 2.66 17.91
CA VAL A 301 19.95 2.44 17.87
C VAL A 301 20.48 2.08 19.26
N ARG A 302 19.98 2.75 20.32
CA ARG A 302 20.32 2.46 21.72
C ARG A 302 19.86 1.07 22.14
N GLU A 303 18.58 0.75 21.88
CA GLU A 303 17.99 -0.57 22.21
C GLU A 303 18.71 -1.72 21.48
N HIS A 304 19.17 -1.49 20.26
CA HIS A 304 19.95 -2.49 19.51
C HIS A 304 21.34 -2.69 20.13
N SER A 305 22.04 -1.61 20.49
CA SER A 305 23.33 -1.71 21.20
C SER A 305 23.19 -2.41 22.57
N GLU A 306 22.13 -2.10 23.32
CA GLU A 306 21.81 -2.77 24.58
C GLU A 306 21.54 -4.27 24.37
N ARG A 307 20.78 -4.63 23.32
CA ARG A 307 20.49 -6.03 22.99
C ARG A 307 21.74 -6.81 22.60
N GLN A 308 22.63 -6.21 21.80
CA GLN A 308 23.90 -6.83 21.43
C GLN A 308 24.74 -7.17 22.67
N LYS A 309 24.79 -6.25 23.65
CA LYS A 309 25.46 -6.47 24.94
C LYS A 309 24.76 -7.55 25.78
N LEU A 310 23.43 -7.52 25.84
CA LEU A 310 22.64 -8.46 26.66
C LEU A 310 22.79 -9.91 26.21
N PHE A 311 22.86 -10.14 24.90
CA PHE A 311 22.93 -11.48 24.31
C PHE A 311 24.34 -11.91 23.89
N ASN A 312 25.39 -11.14 24.24
CA ASN A 312 26.77 -11.36 23.79
C ASN A 312 26.87 -11.66 22.28
N MET A 313 26.08 -10.94 21.47
CA MET A 313 26.04 -11.17 20.02
C MET A 313 27.32 -10.64 19.38
N ALA A 314 27.96 -11.46 18.56
CA ALA A 314 29.06 -11.00 17.73
C ALA A 314 28.49 -10.04 16.67
N ALA A 315 29.00 -8.81 16.65
CA ALA A 315 28.57 -7.77 15.72
C ALA A 315 29.79 -7.17 15.03
N SER A 316 29.65 -6.90 13.74
CA SER A 316 30.69 -6.26 12.92
C SER A 316 30.10 -5.03 12.24
N GLU A 317 30.92 -4.00 12.06
CA GLU A 317 30.55 -2.82 11.26
C GLU A 317 31.03 -2.93 9.80
N GLU A 318 31.67 -4.04 9.42
CA GLU A 318 32.21 -4.25 8.07
C GLU A 318 31.13 -4.21 7.00
N TRP A 319 29.90 -4.62 7.31
CA TRP A 319 28.78 -4.52 6.38
C TRP A 319 28.55 -3.09 5.87
N LYS A 320 28.91 -2.05 6.64
CA LYS A 320 28.80 -0.64 6.22
C LYS A 320 29.76 -0.29 5.07
N LYS A 321 30.88 -1.00 4.91
CA LYS A 321 31.88 -0.77 3.85
C LYS A 321 31.47 -1.38 2.50
N VAL A 322 30.61 -2.40 2.53
CA VAL A 322 30.19 -3.16 1.33
C VAL A 322 28.77 -2.83 0.87
N SER A 323 28.16 -1.81 1.48
CA SER A 323 26.79 -1.38 1.24
C SER A 323 26.67 0.13 1.24
N GLY A 324 25.57 0.65 0.71
CA GLY A 324 25.39 2.09 0.55
C GLY A 324 23.93 2.51 0.43
N MET A 325 23.73 3.82 0.27
CA MET A 325 22.43 4.41 -0.05
C MET A 325 22.15 4.28 -1.55
N ASN A 326 20.88 4.40 -1.92
CA ASN A 326 20.41 4.08 -3.27
C ASN A 326 20.64 5.20 -4.31
N ASN A 327 21.12 6.39 -3.92
CA ASN A 327 21.28 7.50 -4.87
C ASN A 327 22.54 7.31 -5.75
N LEU A 328 22.51 7.84 -6.98
CA LEU A 328 23.58 7.64 -7.97
C LEU A 328 24.96 7.99 -7.41
N ASN A 329 25.08 9.12 -6.72
CA ASN A 329 26.35 9.57 -6.13
C ASN A 329 26.91 8.56 -5.12
N ALA A 330 26.07 8.06 -4.20
CA ALA A 330 26.48 7.05 -3.22
C ALA A 330 26.82 5.71 -3.87
N VAL A 331 26.08 5.29 -4.90
CA VAL A 331 26.35 4.06 -5.64
C VAL A 331 27.64 4.16 -6.44
N TYR A 332 27.88 5.30 -7.09
CA TYR A 332 29.10 5.59 -7.84
C TYR A 332 30.34 5.63 -6.93
N GLN A 333 30.23 6.26 -5.77
CA GLN A 333 31.30 6.25 -4.75
C GLN A 333 31.59 4.83 -4.25
N LEU A 334 30.55 4.02 -3.99
CA LEU A 334 30.73 2.66 -3.48
C LEU A 334 31.41 1.72 -4.49
N HIS A 335 30.94 1.72 -5.74
CA HIS A 335 31.38 0.75 -6.75
C HIS A 335 32.58 1.21 -7.58
N CYS A 336 32.66 2.50 -7.88
CA CYS A 336 33.69 3.07 -8.75
C CYS A 336 34.77 3.84 -7.99
N LYS A 337 34.57 4.13 -6.69
CA LYS A 337 35.43 5.04 -5.89
C LYS A 337 35.65 6.39 -6.59
N GLY A 338 34.64 6.85 -7.33
CA GLY A 338 34.71 8.10 -8.07
C GLY A 338 34.55 9.32 -7.16
N GLU A 339 34.96 10.47 -7.68
CA GLU A 339 34.74 11.77 -7.04
C GLU A 339 33.23 12.04 -6.86
N PRO A 340 32.83 12.77 -5.80
CA PRO A 340 31.43 13.13 -5.60
C PRO A 340 30.85 13.92 -6.76
N LEU A 341 29.68 13.50 -7.25
CA LEU A 341 28.93 14.24 -8.26
C LEU A 341 28.51 15.62 -7.72
N LYS A 342 28.65 16.66 -8.55
CA LYS A 342 28.35 18.06 -8.21
C LYS A 342 26.86 18.25 -7.98
N LYS A 343 26.46 18.65 -6.77
CA LYS A 343 25.03 18.80 -6.41
C LYS A 343 24.43 20.14 -6.81
N GLU A 344 25.23 21.19 -6.87
CA GLU A 344 24.76 22.57 -7.04
C GLU A 344 24.09 22.82 -8.40
N THR A 345 24.63 22.22 -9.47
CA THR A 345 24.08 22.34 -10.83
C THR A 345 22.69 21.73 -10.97
N ARG A 346 22.37 20.70 -10.16
CA ARG A 346 21.04 20.06 -10.14
C ARG A 346 19.95 20.97 -9.59
N ASP A 347 20.29 21.88 -8.67
CA ASP A 347 19.30 22.75 -8.03
C ASP A 347 18.60 23.68 -9.03
N VAL A 348 19.22 23.93 -10.20
CA VAL A 348 18.59 24.67 -11.31
C VAL A 348 17.34 23.96 -11.82
N PHE A 349 17.35 22.63 -11.97
CA PHE A 349 16.15 21.88 -12.39
C PHE A 349 15.07 21.80 -11.31
N ILE A 350 15.43 21.99 -10.04
CA ILE A 350 14.49 21.89 -8.92
C ILE A 350 13.84 23.25 -8.62
N LYS A 351 14.64 24.33 -8.60
CA LYS A 351 14.23 25.66 -8.12
C LYS A 351 14.41 26.78 -9.14
N GLY A 352 15.14 26.53 -10.22
CA GLY A 352 15.40 27.53 -11.26
C GLY A 352 14.24 27.69 -12.23
N THR A 353 14.41 28.62 -13.17
CA THR A 353 13.44 28.96 -14.22
C THR A 353 13.89 28.42 -15.58
N MET A 354 12.99 28.41 -16.56
CA MET A 354 13.34 28.02 -17.95
C MET A 354 14.42 28.95 -18.55
N ALA A 355 14.45 30.23 -18.14
CA ALA A 355 15.49 31.17 -18.57
C ALA A 355 16.87 30.77 -18.05
N ASP A 356 16.95 30.30 -16.80
CA ASP A 356 18.21 29.82 -16.21
C ASP A 356 18.73 28.59 -16.96
N VAL A 357 17.84 27.67 -17.35
CA VAL A 357 18.17 26.49 -18.15
C VAL A 357 18.75 26.88 -19.52
N ARG A 358 18.20 27.93 -20.16
CA ARG A 358 18.71 28.44 -21.44
C ARG A 358 20.08 29.09 -21.31
N ASN A 359 20.26 29.90 -20.27
CA ASN A 359 21.51 30.64 -20.05
C ASN A 359 22.67 29.70 -19.68
N ASP A 360 22.39 28.63 -18.93
CA ASP A 360 23.40 27.66 -18.47
C ASP A 360 23.38 26.32 -19.23
N PHE A 361 22.81 26.30 -20.44
CA PHE A 361 22.54 25.08 -21.21
C PHE A 361 23.75 24.15 -21.36
N GLN A 362 24.93 24.69 -21.65
CA GLN A 362 26.15 23.88 -21.88
C GLN A 362 26.62 23.17 -20.61
N ASN A 363 26.58 23.84 -19.46
CA ASN A 363 26.98 23.26 -18.19
C ASN A 363 25.95 22.24 -17.71
N LEU A 364 24.65 22.52 -17.89
CA LEU A 364 23.56 21.60 -17.55
C LEU A 364 23.58 20.33 -18.42
N MET A 365 23.81 20.45 -19.74
CA MET A 365 24.01 19.28 -20.61
C MET A 365 25.21 18.44 -20.19
N THR A 366 26.32 19.11 -19.84
CA THR A 366 27.53 18.42 -19.36
C THR A 366 27.28 17.74 -18.02
N TYR A 367 26.49 18.34 -17.13
CA TYR A 367 26.02 17.71 -15.89
C TYR A 367 25.23 16.43 -16.19
N CYS A 368 24.21 16.49 -17.05
CA CYS A 368 23.41 15.31 -17.43
C CYS A 368 24.27 14.22 -18.07
N ALA A 369 25.26 14.60 -18.89
CA ALA A 369 26.18 13.65 -19.52
C ALA A 369 27.12 13.00 -18.50
N ASN A 370 27.55 13.72 -17.46
CA ASN A 370 28.33 13.14 -16.35
C ASN A 370 27.52 12.13 -15.53
N ASP A 371 26.22 12.37 -15.31
CA ASP A 371 25.35 11.41 -14.62
C ASP A 371 25.16 10.12 -15.45
N VAL A 372 25.01 10.24 -16.77
CA VAL A 372 25.02 9.08 -17.70
C VAL A 372 26.36 8.33 -17.67
N LEU A 373 27.48 9.06 -17.65
CA LEU A 373 28.82 8.47 -17.58
C LEU A 373 29.03 7.72 -16.25
N ALA A 374 28.61 8.31 -15.13
CA ALA A 374 28.64 7.66 -13.82
C ALA A 374 27.76 6.41 -13.81
N THR A 375 26.57 6.48 -14.42
CA THR A 375 25.65 5.34 -14.56
C THR A 375 26.28 4.21 -15.38
N HIS A 376 26.96 4.53 -16.50
CA HIS A 376 27.71 3.56 -17.29
C HIS A 376 28.81 2.88 -16.47
N ALA A 377 29.63 3.66 -15.77
CA ALA A 377 30.72 3.15 -14.94
C ALA A 377 30.21 2.24 -13.81
N VAL A 378 29.11 2.62 -13.16
CA VAL A 378 28.42 1.80 -12.15
C VAL A 378 27.92 0.51 -12.78
N PHE A 379 27.24 0.58 -13.92
CA PHE A 379 26.72 -0.60 -14.61
C PHE A 379 27.84 -1.57 -15.00
N ALA A 380 28.95 -1.08 -15.56
CA ALA A 380 30.09 -1.90 -15.96
C ALA A 380 30.68 -2.71 -14.79
N LYS A 381 30.65 -2.17 -13.56
CA LYS A 381 31.09 -2.88 -12.35
C LYS A 381 30.01 -3.80 -11.77
N LEU A 382 28.75 -3.34 -11.76
CA LEU A 382 27.63 -4.09 -11.18
C LEU A 382 27.19 -5.29 -12.03
N TRP A 383 27.25 -5.18 -13.35
CA TRP A 383 26.77 -6.22 -14.27
C TRP A 383 27.40 -7.61 -14.05
N PRO A 384 28.74 -7.77 -14.01
CA PRO A 384 29.34 -9.08 -13.75
C PRO A 384 29.00 -9.61 -12.36
N GLU A 385 28.98 -8.74 -11.35
CA GLU A 385 28.64 -9.13 -9.98
C GLU A 385 27.17 -9.60 -9.87
N PHE A 386 26.25 -8.91 -10.56
CA PHE A 386 24.85 -9.28 -10.61
C PHE A 386 24.69 -10.69 -11.20
N LEU A 387 25.37 -11.01 -12.31
CA LEU A 387 25.30 -12.35 -12.90
C LEU A 387 25.91 -13.44 -12.02
N GLU A 388 26.96 -13.15 -11.26
CA GLU A 388 27.54 -14.10 -10.30
C GLU A 388 26.58 -14.41 -9.14
N ARG A 389 25.87 -13.38 -8.65
CA ARG A 389 24.97 -13.49 -7.49
C ARG A 389 23.58 -14.01 -7.87
N PHE A 390 23.17 -13.84 -9.11
CA PHE A 390 21.90 -14.31 -9.67
C PHE A 390 22.16 -15.19 -10.90
N PRO A 391 22.64 -16.44 -10.69
CA PRO A 391 23.13 -17.28 -11.78
C PRO A 391 22.03 -17.81 -12.71
N HIS A 392 20.78 -17.85 -12.23
CA HIS A 392 19.66 -18.38 -13.01
C HIS A 392 19.10 -17.34 -13.99
N PRO A 393 18.98 -17.65 -15.30
CA PRO A 393 18.55 -16.69 -16.33
C PRO A 393 17.13 -16.14 -16.10
N VAL A 394 16.26 -16.90 -15.44
CA VAL A 394 14.88 -16.47 -15.09
C VAL A 394 14.87 -15.18 -14.28
N THR A 395 15.83 -14.97 -13.37
CA THR A 395 15.84 -13.75 -12.54
C THR A 395 15.97 -12.50 -13.40
N LEU A 396 16.91 -12.50 -14.36
CA LEU A 396 17.06 -11.41 -15.31
C LEU A 396 15.84 -11.28 -16.23
N GLY A 397 15.31 -12.40 -16.75
CA GLY A 397 14.13 -12.39 -17.61
C GLY A 397 12.88 -11.82 -16.93
N GLY A 398 12.63 -12.22 -15.68
CA GLY A 398 11.54 -11.72 -14.86
C GLY A 398 11.67 -10.23 -14.55
N MET A 399 12.87 -9.76 -14.18
CA MET A 399 13.13 -8.33 -13.95
C MET A 399 12.88 -7.48 -15.20
N LEU A 400 13.34 -7.94 -16.37
CA LEU A 400 13.11 -7.24 -17.64
C LEU A 400 11.62 -7.13 -17.98
N GLU A 401 10.84 -8.18 -17.73
CA GLU A 401 9.40 -8.17 -18.02
C GLU A 401 8.62 -7.33 -17.00
N MET A 402 8.96 -7.42 -15.72
CA MET A 402 8.32 -6.65 -14.65
C MET A 402 8.46 -5.13 -14.85
N GLY A 403 9.60 -4.68 -15.41
CA GLY A 403 9.82 -3.27 -15.75
C GLY A 403 8.94 -2.71 -16.87
N THR A 404 8.14 -3.55 -17.56
CA THR A 404 7.29 -3.13 -18.69
C THR A 404 5.85 -2.83 -18.33
N ALA A 405 5.54 -2.73 -17.03
CA ALA A 405 4.20 -2.45 -16.50
C ALA A 405 3.51 -1.27 -17.21
N TYR A 406 2.20 -1.39 -17.36
CA TYR A 406 1.34 -0.53 -18.16
C TYR A 406 -0.08 -0.54 -17.62
N LEU A 407 -0.64 0.63 -17.30
CA LEU A 407 -2.00 0.76 -16.78
C LEU A 407 -2.83 1.62 -17.76
N PRO A 408 -3.77 1.03 -18.51
CA PRO A 408 -4.66 1.82 -19.35
C PRO A 408 -5.69 2.61 -18.52
N VAL A 409 -5.99 3.82 -18.94
CA VAL A 409 -6.98 4.70 -18.32
C VAL A 409 -7.83 5.39 -19.39
N ASP A 410 -8.99 5.89 -19.00
CA ASP A 410 -9.91 6.59 -19.87
C ASP A 410 -10.52 7.82 -19.17
N SER A 411 -11.57 8.42 -19.75
CA SER A 411 -12.30 9.57 -19.20
C SER A 411 -12.82 9.38 -17.76
N ARG A 412 -12.88 8.15 -17.25
CA ARG A 412 -13.28 7.86 -15.87
C ARG A 412 -12.21 8.28 -14.86
N TRP A 413 -10.94 8.31 -15.25
CA TRP A 413 -9.83 8.71 -14.37
C TRP A 413 -9.93 10.17 -13.89
N PRO A 414 -10.02 11.19 -14.76
CA PRO A 414 -10.19 12.57 -14.31
C PRO A 414 -11.50 12.77 -13.56
N ARG A 415 -12.59 12.13 -14.00
CA ARG A 415 -13.89 12.14 -13.30
C ARG A 415 -13.76 11.60 -11.87
N TYR A 416 -13.01 10.52 -11.67
CA TYR A 416 -12.78 9.95 -10.35
C TYR A 416 -12.01 10.91 -9.43
N ILE A 417 -10.95 11.55 -9.93
CA ILE A 417 -10.17 12.51 -9.14
C ILE A 417 -11.07 13.69 -8.74
N GLU A 418 -11.82 14.25 -9.70
CA GLU A 418 -12.75 15.35 -9.45
C GLU A 418 -13.83 14.97 -8.42
N GLN A 419 -14.46 13.82 -8.58
CA GLN A 419 -15.50 13.34 -7.66
C GLN A 419 -14.94 13.05 -6.27
N ALA A 420 -13.75 12.43 -6.17
CA ALA A 420 -13.11 12.15 -4.89
C ALA A 420 -12.70 13.45 -4.17
N ASN A 421 -12.17 14.43 -4.89
CA ASN A 421 -11.84 15.75 -4.37
C ASN A 421 -13.10 16.51 -3.93
N ALA A 422 -14.13 16.57 -4.76
CA ALA A 422 -15.38 17.23 -4.43
C ALA A 422 -16.02 16.62 -3.16
N THR A 423 -16.07 15.28 -3.09
CA THR A 423 -16.60 14.55 -1.92
C THR A 423 -15.76 14.84 -0.68
N TYR A 424 -14.43 14.85 -0.82
CA TYR A 424 -13.52 15.16 0.28
C TYR A 424 -13.68 16.60 0.77
N ASP A 425 -13.76 17.57 -0.13
CA ASP A 425 -13.93 18.99 0.17
C ASP A 425 -15.30 19.26 0.81
N GLU A 426 -16.36 18.60 0.35
CA GLU A 426 -17.67 18.63 0.99
C GLU A 426 -17.61 18.06 2.41
N CYS A 427 -17.06 16.86 2.58
CA CYS A 427 -16.89 16.24 3.90
C CYS A 427 -16.02 17.11 4.84
N GLN A 428 -14.98 17.77 4.31
CA GLN A 428 -14.12 18.66 5.08
C GLN A 428 -14.82 19.97 5.44
N ARG A 429 -15.61 20.56 4.52
CA ARG A 429 -16.44 21.74 4.80
C ARG A 429 -17.49 21.42 5.85
N GLU A 430 -18.17 20.28 5.73
CA GLU A 430 -19.15 19.84 6.69
C GLU A 430 -18.53 19.60 8.07
N LEU A 431 -17.41 18.87 8.12
CA LEU A 431 -16.65 18.66 9.34
C LEU A 431 -16.25 19.99 9.99
N ARG A 432 -15.76 20.96 9.22
CA ARG A 432 -15.43 22.30 9.73
C ARG A 432 -16.66 23.00 10.31
N LYS A 433 -17.80 23.00 9.61
CA LYS A 433 -19.05 23.61 10.09
C LYS A 433 -19.52 23.00 11.41
N LEU A 434 -19.47 21.67 11.53
CA LEU A 434 -19.82 20.96 12.77
C LEU A 434 -18.89 21.34 13.92
N LEU A 435 -17.58 21.46 13.66
CA LEU A 435 -16.60 21.88 14.65
C LEU A 435 -16.77 23.35 15.06
N VAL A 436 -17.11 24.23 14.11
CA VAL A 436 -17.43 25.65 14.38
C VAL A 436 -18.68 25.74 15.25
N SER A 437 -19.77 25.04 14.92
CA SER A 437 -20.99 24.98 15.74
C SER A 437 -20.68 24.55 17.18
N LEU A 438 -19.86 23.51 17.35
CA LEU A 438 -19.46 23.04 18.68
C LEU A 438 -18.60 24.08 19.44
N ALA A 439 -17.76 24.84 18.74
CA ALA A 439 -16.96 25.91 19.33
C ALA A 439 -17.83 27.12 19.72
N ASP A 440 -18.80 27.49 18.89
CA ASP A 440 -19.74 28.59 19.14
C ASP A 440 -20.68 28.25 20.31
N GLU A 441 -21.24 27.03 20.33
CA GLU A 441 -22.02 26.50 21.45
C GLU A 441 -21.22 26.50 22.76
N ALA A 442 -19.94 26.12 22.70
CA ALA A 442 -19.06 26.18 23.86
C ALA A 442 -18.77 27.62 24.31
N CYS A 443 -18.66 28.58 23.38
CA CYS A 443 -18.40 29.98 23.72
C CYS A 443 -19.51 30.62 24.55
N HIS A 444 -20.77 30.20 24.37
CA HIS A 444 -21.90 30.67 25.18
C HIS A 444 -21.81 30.31 26.67
N LEU A 445 -20.93 29.36 27.04
CA LEU A 445 -20.73 28.99 28.45
C LEU A 445 -20.04 30.10 29.29
N VAL A 446 -19.57 31.17 28.65
CA VAL A 446 -18.97 32.36 29.32
C VAL A 446 -20.01 33.16 30.09
N ASP A 447 -21.23 33.29 29.59
CA ASP A 447 -22.21 34.25 30.09
C ASP A 447 -22.64 33.96 31.55
N ASP A 448 -22.67 32.68 31.94
CA ASP A 448 -23.09 32.20 33.27
C ASP A 448 -21.94 31.51 34.06
N ASP A 449 -20.68 31.64 33.62
CA ASP A 449 -19.54 30.88 34.17
C ASP A 449 -19.75 29.33 34.13
N ALA A 450 -20.70 28.85 33.32
CA ALA A 450 -21.12 27.45 33.25
C ALA A 450 -20.00 26.50 32.79
N TYR A 451 -18.96 27.05 32.15
CA TYR A 451 -17.76 26.28 31.77
C TYR A 451 -17.00 25.71 32.98
N LYS A 452 -17.14 26.31 34.18
CA LYS A 452 -16.50 25.81 35.41
C LYS A 452 -17.07 24.45 35.84
N ASP A 453 -18.32 24.17 35.49
CA ASP A 453 -18.99 22.89 35.76
C ASP A 453 -18.85 21.86 34.62
N ASP A 454 -18.24 22.23 33.48
CA ASP A 454 -18.04 21.35 32.33
C ASP A 454 -16.77 20.49 32.47
N LEU A 455 -16.91 19.16 32.32
CA LEU A 455 -15.84 18.20 32.52
C LEU A 455 -14.69 18.27 31.52
N TRP A 456 -14.95 18.76 30.30
CA TRP A 456 -13.96 18.78 29.22
C TRP A 456 -13.37 20.17 28.99
N LEU A 457 -14.09 21.24 29.33
CA LEU A 457 -13.75 22.61 28.94
C LEU A 457 -13.25 23.51 30.08
N TRP A 458 -13.33 23.06 31.35
CA TRP A 458 -12.97 23.85 32.54
C TRP A 458 -11.52 24.37 32.57
N ASP A 459 -10.59 23.66 31.92
CA ASP A 459 -9.14 23.94 31.92
C ASP A 459 -8.67 24.74 30.67
N LEU A 460 -9.60 25.21 29.84
CA LEU A 460 -9.28 26.10 28.72
C LEU A 460 -9.04 27.54 29.20
N ASP A 461 -8.34 28.34 28.39
CA ASP A 461 -8.10 29.76 28.70
C ASP A 461 -9.32 30.61 28.37
N TRP A 462 -10.18 30.80 29.37
CA TRP A 462 -11.41 31.60 29.29
C TRP A 462 -11.17 33.11 29.47
N THR A 463 -9.93 33.61 29.46
CA THR A 463 -9.66 35.05 29.63
C THR A 463 -10.23 35.89 28.48
N VAL A 464 -11.03 36.89 28.84
CA VAL A 464 -11.68 37.79 27.89
C VAL A 464 -10.92 39.12 27.79
N ALA A 465 -10.64 39.57 26.57
CA ALA A 465 -10.12 40.91 26.36
C ALA A 465 -11.25 41.95 26.43
N SER A 466 -11.10 42.94 27.31
CA SER A 466 -12.03 44.06 27.43
C SER A 466 -11.86 45.07 26.30
N PHE A 467 -12.98 45.63 25.86
CA PHE A 467 -12.99 46.70 24.86
C PHE A 467 -12.41 47.99 25.47
N LYS A 468 -11.29 48.49 24.95
CA LYS A 468 -10.64 49.73 25.41
C LYS A 468 -10.99 50.89 24.49
N MET A 469 -11.76 51.86 24.98
CA MET A 469 -12.02 53.12 24.28
C MET A 469 -10.89 54.13 24.52
N ASN A 470 -10.59 54.98 23.53
CA ASN A 470 -9.70 56.12 23.73
C ASN A 470 -10.36 57.14 24.68
N ARG A 471 -9.60 57.65 25.66
CA ARG A 471 -10.08 58.72 26.54
C ARG A 471 -10.42 59.96 25.71
N SER A 472 -11.49 60.67 26.09
CA SER A 472 -11.84 61.96 25.51
C SER A 472 -10.62 62.88 25.51
N PRO A 473 -10.32 63.61 24.42
CA PRO A 473 -9.27 64.62 24.45
C PRO A 473 -9.64 65.68 25.50
N SER A 474 -8.96 65.67 26.65
CA SER A 474 -9.11 66.70 27.66
C SER A 474 -8.66 68.02 27.04
N SER A 475 -9.55 68.99 26.94
CA SER A 475 -9.29 70.32 26.40
C SER A 475 -8.06 70.94 27.07
N ARG A 476 -6.96 71.05 26.33
CA ARG A 476 -5.86 71.97 26.66
C ARG A 476 -5.90 73.17 25.72
N PRO A 477 -5.57 74.38 26.21
CA PRO A 477 -5.78 75.62 25.46
C PRO A 477 -4.77 75.74 24.31
N LYS A 478 -5.24 76.28 23.18
CA LYS A 478 -4.42 76.59 22.00
C LYS A 478 -3.38 77.66 22.31
N ALA A 479 -2.11 77.39 21.99
CA ALA A 479 -1.09 78.41 21.80
C ALA A 479 -0.09 78.02 20.70
N ALA A 480 0.06 78.96 19.76
CA ALA A 480 1.13 79.20 18.78
C ALA A 480 1.47 78.14 17.71
N VAL A 481 1.28 78.59 16.47
CA VAL A 481 1.73 78.03 15.18
C VAL A 481 3.27 78.12 15.07
N SER A 482 3.92 77.08 14.53
CA SER A 482 5.02 77.24 13.56
C SER A 482 5.35 75.92 12.85
N ASP A 483 5.27 76.01 11.53
CA ASP A 483 5.61 75.08 10.45
C ASP A 483 6.73 74.06 10.71
N SER A 484 6.42 72.79 10.38
CA SER A 484 7.27 71.98 9.48
C SER A 484 6.43 70.89 8.82
N GLU A 485 6.11 71.12 7.55
CA GLU A 485 5.61 70.09 6.64
C GLU A 485 6.74 69.09 6.31
N SER A 486 6.45 67.79 6.43
CA SER A 486 6.56 66.81 5.33
C SER A 486 6.63 65.38 5.86
N ILE A 487 5.68 64.54 5.42
CA ILE A 487 5.88 63.29 4.67
C ILE A 487 4.52 62.61 4.47
N GLY A 488 4.16 62.39 3.20
CA GLY A 488 3.40 61.21 2.79
C GLY A 488 1.91 61.36 2.45
N ARG A 489 1.55 62.24 1.50
CA ARG A 489 0.35 62.06 0.69
C ARG A 489 0.58 60.92 -0.31
N ALA A 490 -0.21 59.85 -0.22
CA ALA A 490 -0.58 59.04 -1.37
C ALA A 490 -1.98 58.43 -1.14
N ASN A 491 -2.91 58.86 -1.99
CA ASN A 491 -4.16 58.21 -2.37
C ASN A 491 -5.28 58.05 -1.33
N ALA A 492 -6.11 59.10 -1.22
CA ALA A 492 -7.56 58.96 -1.25
C ALA A 492 -8.18 60.29 -1.73
N LYS A 493 -8.14 60.51 -3.05
CA LYS A 493 -9.27 61.15 -3.73
C LYS A 493 -10.30 60.02 -3.88
N MET A 494 -11.24 59.95 -2.97
CA MET A 494 -12.50 59.25 -3.20
C MET A 494 -13.58 60.31 -3.14
N ASP A 495 -14.44 60.22 -4.14
CA ASP A 495 -15.41 61.22 -4.55
C ASP A 495 -16.44 61.50 -3.45
N GLU A 496 -16.67 62.78 -3.17
CA GLU A 496 -17.75 63.27 -2.29
C GLU A 496 -19.15 63.11 -2.94
N GLU A 497 -19.27 62.44 -4.08
CA GLU A 497 -20.53 62.32 -4.85
C GLU A 497 -21.26 60.96 -4.72
N GLU A 498 -20.72 59.97 -3.99
CA GLU A 498 -21.39 58.67 -3.80
C GLU A 498 -21.62 58.24 -2.34
N ASN A 499 -21.62 59.20 -1.40
CA ASN A 499 -22.39 58.98 -0.16
C ASN A 499 -23.86 59.20 -0.50
N LEU A 500 -24.45 58.21 -1.19
CA LEU A 500 -25.87 58.11 -1.46
C LEU A 500 -26.59 58.34 -0.14
N ASP A 501 -27.29 59.47 -0.05
CA ASP A 501 -27.95 59.94 1.17
C ASP A 501 -29.00 58.91 1.60
N LEU A 502 -28.57 57.94 2.42
CA LEU A 502 -29.38 56.85 2.98
C LEU A 502 -30.53 57.36 3.86
N LEU A 503 -30.59 58.68 4.10
CA LEU A 503 -31.67 59.37 4.80
C LEU A 503 -32.70 59.99 3.83
N ALA A 504 -32.51 59.88 2.51
CA ALA A 504 -33.42 60.42 1.49
C ALA A 504 -34.74 59.63 1.32
N PHE A 505 -34.89 58.48 1.98
CA PHE A 505 -36.11 57.64 1.95
C PHE A 505 -37.09 57.93 3.11
N LEU A 506 -36.88 58.98 3.90
CA LEU A 506 -37.74 59.36 5.01
C LEU A 506 -38.73 60.47 4.57
N GLU A 507 -40.01 60.33 4.91
CA GLU A 507 -41.09 61.15 4.34
C GLU A 507 -41.23 62.55 4.99
N SER A 508 -40.48 62.86 6.05
CA SER A 508 -40.49 64.19 6.68
C SER A 508 -39.07 64.76 6.89
N GLU A 509 -38.92 66.07 6.66
CA GLU A 509 -37.66 66.81 6.88
C GLU A 509 -37.21 66.79 8.36
N GLU A 510 -38.14 66.69 9.31
CA GLU A 510 -37.85 66.60 10.74
C GLU A 510 -37.18 65.27 11.11
N GLU A 511 -37.66 64.12 10.62
CA GLU A 511 -37.03 62.80 10.85
C GLU A 511 -35.64 62.69 10.20
N ARG A 512 -35.47 63.33 9.04
CA ARG A 512 -34.19 63.34 8.32
C ARG A 512 -33.13 64.10 9.09
N GLU A 513 -33.49 65.26 9.64
CA GLU A 513 -32.59 66.08 10.45
C GLU A 513 -32.31 65.41 11.82
N GLU A 514 -33.31 64.79 12.45
CA GLU A 514 -33.12 64.03 13.69
C GLU A 514 -32.17 62.86 13.48
N ARG A 515 -32.33 62.09 12.40
CA ARG A 515 -31.43 60.97 12.09
C ARG A 515 -30.07 61.43 11.59
N ARG A 516 -29.96 62.56 10.88
CA ARG A 516 -28.68 63.17 10.54
C ARG A 516 -27.92 63.57 11.80
N GLN A 517 -28.60 64.16 12.79
CA GLN A 517 -28.02 64.45 14.10
C GLN A 517 -27.62 63.18 14.86
N ILE A 518 -28.38 62.08 14.76
CA ILE A 518 -27.98 60.78 15.33
C ILE A 518 -26.73 60.25 14.63
N VAL A 519 -26.67 60.31 13.29
CA VAL A 519 -25.53 59.86 12.49
C VAL A 519 -24.30 60.72 12.78
N GLU A 520 -24.42 62.04 12.86
CA GLU A 520 -23.34 62.93 13.28
C GLU A 520 -22.88 62.65 14.72
N ARG A 521 -23.80 62.37 15.65
CA ARG A 521 -23.43 61.92 17.01
C ARG A 521 -22.64 60.60 16.96
N VAL A 522 -23.02 59.65 16.10
CA VAL A 522 -22.32 58.39 15.91
C VAL A 522 -20.94 58.61 15.27
N TYR A 523 -20.83 59.45 14.24
CA TYR A 523 -19.53 59.80 13.65
C TYR A 523 -18.63 60.57 14.64
N ALA A 524 -19.19 61.42 15.50
CA ALA A 524 -18.44 62.07 16.57
C ALA A 524 -17.86 61.04 17.58
N THR A 525 -18.52 59.90 17.77
CA THR A 525 -17.99 58.79 18.58
C THR A 525 -16.86 58.00 17.91
N ALA A 526 -16.59 58.17 16.62
CA ALA A 526 -15.46 57.53 15.93
C ALA A 526 -14.10 57.92 16.55
N SER A 527 -13.97 59.14 17.07
CA SER A 527 -12.79 59.62 17.80
C SER A 527 -12.49 58.84 19.09
N ARG A 528 -13.48 58.11 19.62
CA ARG A 528 -13.37 57.28 20.82
C ARG A 528 -12.94 55.84 20.51
N LEU A 529 -12.95 55.44 19.24
CA LEU A 529 -12.49 54.11 18.83
C LEU A 529 -10.96 54.03 18.90
N PRO A 530 -10.39 52.95 19.48
CA PRO A 530 -8.95 52.75 19.52
C PRO A 530 -8.38 52.60 18.10
N LYS A 531 -7.19 53.17 17.86
CA LYS A 531 -6.52 53.16 16.54
C LYS A 531 -6.24 51.74 16.04
N ASN A 532 -6.01 50.80 16.97
CA ASN A 532 -5.95 49.37 16.72
C ASN A 532 -7.07 48.70 17.56
N PRO A 533 -8.16 48.20 16.94
CA PRO A 533 -9.21 47.52 17.67
C PRO A 533 -8.67 46.24 18.33
N THR A 534 -9.19 45.92 19.52
CA THR A 534 -8.88 44.65 20.18
C THR A 534 -9.55 43.52 19.40
N PHE A 535 -8.75 42.59 18.90
CA PHE A 535 -9.24 41.47 18.08
C PHE A 535 -10.23 40.61 18.88
N MET A 536 -11.47 40.50 18.40
CA MET A 536 -12.54 39.70 18.99
C MET A 536 -12.75 39.97 20.49
N ALA A 537 -12.90 41.24 20.88
CA ALA A 537 -13.19 41.64 22.26
C ALA A 537 -14.50 40.99 22.76
N GLY A 538 -14.52 40.53 24.02
CA GLY A 538 -15.65 39.78 24.57
C GLY A 538 -15.55 38.25 24.44
N TYR A 539 -14.66 37.73 23.58
CA TYR A 539 -14.49 36.29 23.38
C TYR A 539 -13.31 35.71 24.19
N PRO A 540 -13.40 34.44 24.64
CA PRO A 540 -12.32 33.70 25.31
C PRO A 540 -11.01 33.65 24.51
N ALA A 541 -9.85 33.58 25.18
CA ALA A 541 -8.55 33.48 24.52
C ALA A 541 -8.45 32.24 23.61
N TRP A 542 -8.88 31.06 24.07
CA TRP A 542 -8.84 29.83 23.28
C TRP A 542 -9.68 29.94 21.98
N TYR A 543 -10.80 30.67 22.01
CA TYR A 543 -11.67 30.86 20.85
C TYR A 543 -11.07 31.88 19.88
N ARG A 544 -10.49 32.96 20.40
CA ARG A 544 -9.78 33.98 19.60
C ARG A 544 -8.60 33.39 18.84
N GLU A 545 -7.87 32.43 19.41
CA GLU A 545 -6.78 31.72 18.73
C GLU A 545 -7.25 30.93 17.49
N LEU A 546 -8.52 30.53 17.45
CA LEU A 546 -9.11 29.77 16.34
C LEU A 546 -9.71 30.69 15.25
N CYS A 547 -9.77 32.00 15.46
CA CYS A 547 -10.30 32.96 14.50
C CYS A 547 -9.17 33.54 13.62
N PRO A 548 -9.39 33.70 12.30
CA PRO A 548 -8.43 34.33 11.40
C PRO A 548 -8.36 35.85 11.65
N ARG A 549 -7.19 36.45 11.40
CA ARG A 549 -7.00 37.89 11.62
C ARG A 549 -7.57 38.69 10.44
N LEU A 550 -8.06 39.90 10.70
CA LEU A 550 -8.69 40.79 9.71
C LEU A 550 -7.81 41.14 8.48
N HIS A 551 -6.50 40.90 8.54
CA HIS A 551 -5.54 41.18 7.46
C HIS A 551 -5.10 39.93 6.69
N GLU A 552 -5.68 38.76 6.97
CA GLU A 552 -5.40 37.52 6.25
C GLU A 552 -6.34 37.39 5.04
N ASP A 553 -5.81 36.95 3.88
CA ASP A 553 -6.56 36.86 2.62
C ASP A 553 -7.79 35.93 2.70
N ASP A 554 -7.79 34.98 3.65
CA ASP A 554 -8.86 34.00 3.91
C ASP A 554 -9.73 34.34 5.14
N TRP A 555 -9.90 35.63 5.47
CA TRP A 555 -10.68 36.04 6.65
C TRP A 555 -12.17 35.63 6.54
N TYR A 556 -12.66 34.91 7.56
CA TYR A 556 -14.06 34.51 7.72
C TYR A 556 -14.50 34.74 9.18
N PRO A 557 -15.73 35.21 9.44
CA PRO A 557 -16.22 35.41 10.80
C PRO A 557 -16.37 34.07 11.56
N GLY A 558 -15.81 33.99 12.77
CA GLY A 558 -15.86 32.80 13.63
C GLY A 558 -14.57 31.96 13.63
N PRO A 559 -14.56 30.80 14.33
CA PRO A 559 -13.36 30.00 14.58
C PRO A 559 -12.98 29.12 13.37
N SER A 560 -12.70 29.73 12.22
CA SER A 560 -12.47 29.03 10.95
C SER A 560 -11.17 28.22 10.89
N ASN A 561 -10.19 28.51 11.76
CA ASN A 561 -8.93 27.76 11.87
C ASN A 561 -9.07 26.45 12.67
N ILE A 562 -10.28 26.07 13.09
CA ILE A 562 -10.52 24.81 13.79
C ILE A 562 -10.30 23.59 12.88
N SER A 563 -9.60 22.59 13.40
CA SER A 563 -9.33 21.34 12.69
C SER A 563 -9.20 20.16 13.66
N THR A 564 -9.33 18.94 13.15
CA THR A 564 -9.12 17.71 13.95
C THR A 564 -7.70 17.53 14.50
N GLN A 565 -6.76 18.40 14.12
CA GLN A 565 -5.40 18.45 14.68
C GLN A 565 -5.27 19.38 15.88
N CYS A 566 -6.23 20.30 16.08
CA CYS A 566 -6.22 21.22 17.19
C CYS A 566 -6.45 20.47 18.51
N ARG A 567 -5.68 20.81 19.55
CA ARG A 567 -5.77 20.17 20.88
C ARG A 567 -7.13 20.38 21.54
N VAL A 568 -7.81 21.48 21.21
CA VAL A 568 -9.13 21.84 21.75
C VAL A 568 -10.25 20.98 21.15
N THR A 569 -10.07 20.44 19.93
CA THR A 569 -11.12 19.71 19.22
C THR A 569 -11.62 18.44 19.92
N PRO A 570 -10.78 17.53 20.45
CA PRO A 570 -11.28 16.39 21.22
C PRO A 570 -12.08 16.78 22.48
N LYS A 571 -11.81 17.95 23.07
CA LYS A 571 -12.56 18.49 24.22
C LYS A 571 -13.91 19.06 23.80
N LEU A 572 -13.96 19.85 22.72
CA LEU A 572 -15.20 20.37 22.14
C LEU A 572 -16.16 19.24 21.70
N MET A 573 -15.60 18.13 21.21
CA MET A 573 -16.38 16.94 20.86
C MET A 573 -16.79 16.09 22.07
N ARG A 574 -16.40 16.47 23.30
CA ARG A 574 -16.65 15.76 24.57
C ARG A 574 -16.40 14.25 24.44
N LEU A 575 -15.22 13.90 23.94
CA LEU A 575 -14.88 12.51 23.67
C LEU A 575 -14.73 11.71 24.97
N THR A 576 -15.15 10.45 24.93
CA THR A 576 -14.96 9.46 25.99
C THR A 576 -14.17 8.25 25.49
N TRP A 577 -13.37 7.68 26.38
CA TRP A 577 -12.65 6.42 26.20
C TRP A 577 -13.25 5.35 27.11
N ASP A 578 -13.93 4.37 26.53
CA ASP A 578 -14.70 3.33 27.24
C ASP A 578 -15.67 3.93 28.27
N GLY A 579 -16.28 5.08 27.96
CA GLY A 579 -17.21 5.79 28.85
C GLY A 579 -16.57 6.68 29.92
N TYR A 580 -15.23 6.81 29.95
CA TYR A 580 -14.51 7.78 30.80
C TYR A 580 -14.16 9.04 30.01
N PRO A 581 -14.24 10.25 30.61
CA PRO A 581 -13.95 11.49 29.90
C PRO A 581 -12.46 11.60 29.55
N LEU A 582 -12.16 12.03 28.30
CA LEU A 582 -10.80 12.28 27.85
C LEU A 582 -10.25 13.61 28.39
N HIS A 583 -8.98 13.58 28.80
CA HIS A 583 -8.25 14.75 29.27
C HIS A 583 -6.83 14.76 28.71
N PHE A 584 -6.27 15.95 28.52
CA PHE A 584 -4.90 16.13 28.04
C PHE A 584 -4.03 16.67 29.17
N ASP A 585 -2.99 15.92 29.52
CA ASP A 585 -1.96 16.37 30.44
C ASP A 585 -0.64 16.68 29.71
N SER A 586 0.11 17.67 30.20
CA SER A 586 1.39 18.11 29.63
C SER A 586 2.51 17.07 29.82
N ALA A 587 2.49 16.30 30.90
CA ALA A 587 3.51 15.30 31.21
C ALA A 587 3.23 13.95 30.53
N PHE A 588 1.97 13.49 30.54
CA PHE A 588 1.57 12.15 30.06
C PHE A 588 0.86 12.15 28.70
N GLY A 589 0.40 13.31 28.20
CA GLY A 589 -0.32 13.44 26.92
C GLY A 589 -1.81 13.16 27.05
N TRP A 590 -2.46 12.65 26.00
CA TRP A 590 -3.88 12.29 26.05
C TRP A 590 -4.14 11.01 26.88
N GLY A 591 -5.09 11.11 27.80
CA GLY A 591 -5.58 10.03 28.64
C GLY A 591 -7.06 10.19 28.95
N TYR A 592 -7.53 9.43 29.94
CA TYR A 592 -8.91 9.48 30.43
C TYR A 592 -8.95 9.44 31.96
N LEU A 593 -9.99 10.05 32.54
CA LEU A 593 -10.13 10.22 33.98
C LEU A 593 -11.03 9.12 34.58
N VAL A 594 -10.55 8.48 35.65
CA VAL A 594 -11.25 7.41 36.36
C VAL A 594 -11.45 7.82 37.83
N PRO A 595 -12.64 7.60 38.43
CA PRO A 595 -12.85 7.88 39.85
C PRO A 595 -11.88 7.13 40.76
N SER A 596 -11.29 7.82 41.73
CA SER A 596 -10.57 7.19 42.84
C SER A 596 -11.58 6.53 43.79
N VAL A 597 -11.26 5.34 44.30
CA VAL A 597 -12.11 4.55 45.22
C VAL A 597 -11.89 4.96 46.69
N GLN A 598 -10.92 5.83 46.98
CA GLN A 598 -10.69 6.33 48.32
C GLN A 598 -11.72 7.41 48.65
N GLU A 599 -12.60 7.14 49.62
CA GLU A 599 -13.42 8.18 50.23
C GLU A 599 -12.48 9.23 50.82
N PRO A 600 -12.70 10.53 50.55
CA PRO A 600 -11.87 11.59 51.11
C PRO A 600 -11.90 11.48 52.64
N THR A 601 -10.71 11.56 53.24
CA THR A 601 -10.53 11.42 54.68
C THR A 601 -11.26 12.57 55.38
N GLU A 602 -11.76 12.36 56.61
CA GLU A 602 -12.44 13.42 57.39
C GLU A 602 -11.59 14.70 57.47
N LEU A 603 -10.26 14.54 57.52
CA LEU A 603 -9.27 15.61 57.47
C LEU A 603 -9.22 16.39 56.14
N GLU A 604 -9.46 15.73 55.00
CA GLU A 604 -9.51 16.36 53.67
C GLU A 604 -10.83 17.12 53.47
N LEU A 605 -11.93 16.59 54.01
CA LEU A 605 -13.21 17.29 54.09
C LEU A 605 -13.15 18.50 55.05
N GLU A 606 -12.31 18.44 56.09
CA GLU A 606 -12.05 19.56 57.00
C GLU A 606 -11.19 20.65 56.35
N LEU A 607 -10.20 20.28 55.53
CA LEU A 607 -9.35 21.21 54.78
C LEU A 607 -10.13 21.92 53.66
N ASP A 608 -11.02 21.22 52.95
CA ASP A 608 -11.92 21.80 51.94
C ASP A 608 -12.92 22.82 52.55
N ARG A 609 -13.23 22.69 53.85
CA ARG A 609 -14.06 23.67 54.60
C ARG A 609 -13.27 24.89 55.07
N GLN A 610 -11.95 24.79 55.16
CA GLN A 610 -11.07 25.88 55.58
C GLN A 610 -10.59 26.72 54.38
N ASP A 611 -10.48 26.12 53.20
CA ASP A 611 -10.09 26.77 51.94
C ASP A 611 -11.20 27.63 51.28
N THR A 612 -12.38 27.77 51.91
CA THR A 612 -13.48 28.59 51.38
C THR A 612 -13.38 30.09 51.68
N GLU A 613 -12.44 30.55 52.50
CA GLU A 613 -12.42 31.98 52.88
C GLU A 613 -11.30 32.83 52.28
N GLU A 614 -10.11 32.33 51.91
CA GLU A 614 -9.07 33.22 51.38
C GLU A 614 -8.16 32.59 50.30
N GLU A 615 -8.17 33.23 49.12
CA GLU A 615 -7.11 33.35 48.09
C GLU A 615 -7.02 32.39 46.86
N VAL A 616 -6.96 33.08 45.71
CA VAL A 616 -6.54 32.73 44.34
C VAL A 616 -7.48 31.89 43.45
N ALA A 617 -7.98 32.57 42.41
CA ALA A 617 -8.79 32.07 41.30
C ALA A 617 -8.00 31.14 40.36
N GLU A 618 -7.71 29.92 40.79
CA GLU A 618 -7.42 28.81 39.87
C GLU A 618 -8.70 27.99 39.65
N SER A 619 -9.02 27.73 38.38
CA SER A 619 -10.17 26.93 37.93
C SER A 619 -10.10 25.52 38.55
N LYS A 620 -10.83 25.29 39.67
CA LYS A 620 -10.86 24.00 40.37
C LYS A 620 -11.68 22.98 39.54
N PHE A 621 -11.18 21.75 39.43
CA PHE A 621 -11.83 20.66 38.69
C PHE A 621 -13.25 20.34 39.22
N PRO A 622 -14.28 20.17 38.36
CA PRO A 622 -15.66 19.98 38.79
C PRO A 622 -15.96 18.54 39.27
N VAL A 623 -15.53 18.22 40.49
CA VAL A 623 -15.68 16.88 41.11
C VAL A 623 -17.14 16.42 41.20
N LYS A 624 -18.08 17.32 41.53
CA LYS A 624 -19.51 17.00 41.66
C LYS A 624 -20.13 16.59 40.32
N ALA A 625 -19.85 17.34 39.25
CA ALA A 625 -20.29 17.02 37.89
C ALA A 625 -19.67 15.70 37.41
N PHE A 626 -18.39 15.46 37.74
CA PHE A 626 -17.68 14.24 37.38
C PHE A 626 -18.29 13.01 38.01
N MET A 627 -18.57 13.07 39.33
CA MET A 627 -19.22 11.97 40.05
C MET A 627 -20.65 11.71 39.55
N ALA A 628 -21.41 12.76 39.23
CA ALA A 628 -22.75 12.62 38.65
C ALA A 628 -22.70 11.98 37.26
N PHE A 629 -21.76 12.40 36.41
CA PHE A 629 -21.51 11.83 35.09
C PHE A 629 -21.14 10.34 35.20
N MET A 630 -20.20 10.00 36.07
CA MET A 630 -19.74 8.62 36.26
C MET A 630 -20.85 7.70 36.80
N LYS A 631 -21.73 8.20 37.67
CA LYS A 631 -22.92 7.47 38.13
C LYS A 631 -23.91 7.16 37.00
N LYS A 632 -24.02 8.07 36.01
CA LYS A 632 -24.87 7.89 34.83
C LYS A 632 -24.23 6.95 33.80
N SER A 633 -22.96 7.15 33.47
CA SER A 633 -22.27 6.46 32.38
C SER A 633 -21.82 5.05 32.76
N LYS A 634 -21.51 4.80 34.04
CA LYS A 634 -21.14 3.47 34.55
C LYS A 634 -21.79 3.19 35.92
N PRO A 635 -23.11 2.90 35.97
CA PRO A 635 -23.84 2.68 37.23
C PRO A 635 -23.33 1.46 38.01
N GLU A 636 -22.75 0.46 37.33
CA GLU A 636 -22.19 -0.76 37.92
C GLU A 636 -21.01 -0.48 38.87
N LEU A 637 -20.28 0.62 38.69
CA LEU A 637 -19.16 1.01 39.59
C LEU A 637 -19.64 1.52 40.95
N PHE A 638 -20.92 1.94 41.07
CA PHE A 638 -21.47 2.59 42.26
C PHE A 638 -22.58 1.78 42.94
N GLN A 639 -22.92 0.59 42.42
CA GLN A 639 -23.83 -0.35 43.08
C GLN A 639 -23.04 -1.21 44.07
N GLY A 640 -23.19 -0.93 45.36
CA GLY A 640 -22.59 -1.72 46.43
C GLY A 640 -22.98 -3.19 46.37
N LYS A 641 -22.05 -4.09 46.73
CA LYS A 641 -22.32 -5.51 46.96
C LYS A 641 -23.45 -5.67 48.00
N GLN A 642 -24.68 -5.88 47.55
CA GLN A 642 -25.69 -6.58 48.34
C GLN A 642 -26.15 -7.82 47.58
N THR A 643 -25.83 -8.97 48.16
CA THR A 643 -26.41 -10.27 47.86
C THR A 643 -27.91 -10.26 48.15
N THR A 644 -28.74 -10.63 47.18
CA THR A 644 -29.71 -11.75 47.25
C THR A 644 -30.61 -11.70 46.02
N GLY A 645 -30.85 -12.87 45.43
CA GLY A 645 -31.45 -12.99 44.12
C GLY A 645 -32.94 -12.67 44.06
N THR A 646 -33.39 -12.25 42.87
CA THR A 646 -34.65 -12.73 42.30
C THR A 646 -34.68 -12.53 40.79
N LYS A 647 -35.42 -13.43 40.17
CA LYS A 647 -35.54 -13.76 38.74
C LYS A 647 -35.89 -12.59 37.81
N ASP A 648 -35.36 -12.71 36.60
CA ASP A 648 -35.98 -12.40 35.30
C ASP A 648 -36.94 -11.20 35.24
N LYS A 649 -36.41 -10.06 34.77
CA LYS A 649 -37.16 -9.17 33.88
C LYS A 649 -36.37 -8.95 32.60
N LYS A 650 -36.88 -9.53 31.51
CA LYS A 650 -36.54 -9.21 30.13
C LYS A 650 -36.72 -7.70 29.92
N GLY A 651 -35.63 -6.93 29.98
CA GLY A 651 -35.57 -5.58 29.40
C GLY A 651 -35.63 -5.71 27.88
N SER A 652 -36.56 -4.98 27.26
CA SER A 652 -36.91 -5.07 25.86
C SER A 652 -35.71 -4.84 24.95
N ALA A 653 -35.59 -5.69 23.93
CA ALA A 653 -34.59 -5.61 22.87
C ALA A 653 -34.91 -4.52 21.82
N ALA A 654 -35.73 -3.52 22.15
CA ALA A 654 -36.31 -2.57 21.19
C ALA A 654 -35.64 -1.18 21.18
N ASP A 655 -34.98 -0.74 22.26
CA ASP A 655 -34.53 0.68 22.34
C ASP A 655 -33.15 0.95 21.72
N SER A 656 -32.38 -0.09 21.35
CA SER A 656 -31.08 0.09 20.69
C SER A 656 -31.17 0.25 19.17
N ALA A 657 -32.36 0.12 18.57
CA ALA A 657 -32.60 0.31 17.14
C ALA A 657 -33.11 1.72 16.80
N HIS A 658 -33.49 2.52 17.80
CA HIS A 658 -34.20 3.79 17.60
C HIS A 658 -33.29 5.04 17.51
N TYR A 659 -32.02 4.95 17.88
CA TYR A 659 -31.18 6.15 18.13
C TYR A 659 -30.27 6.58 16.98
N LEU A 660 -30.30 5.91 15.84
CA LEU A 660 -29.50 6.28 14.65
C LEU A 660 -30.33 6.91 13.52
N GLY A 661 -31.55 7.35 13.79
CA GLY A 661 -32.32 8.07 12.80
C GLY A 661 -33.77 8.27 13.19
N THR A 662 -34.08 9.41 13.78
CA THR A 662 -35.36 10.12 13.68
C THR A 662 -35.17 11.44 14.41
N HIS A 663 -35.49 12.57 13.77
CA HIS A 663 -35.28 13.96 14.24
C HIS A 663 -33.97 14.63 13.82
N PHE A 664 -33.60 14.47 12.55
CA PHE A 664 -32.85 15.51 11.85
C PHE A 664 -33.85 16.47 11.21
N ASP A 665 -33.73 17.78 11.47
CA ASP A 665 -34.62 18.78 10.89
C ASP A 665 -34.39 18.87 9.37
N ARG A 666 -35.29 18.25 8.61
CA ARG A 666 -35.25 18.21 7.13
C ARG A 666 -35.47 19.58 6.49
N GLN A 667 -35.86 20.60 7.26
CA GLN A 667 -36.19 21.93 6.73
C GLN A 667 -34.96 22.85 6.59
N ALA A 668 -33.79 22.46 7.12
CA ALA A 668 -32.55 23.23 7.03
C ALA A 668 -31.64 22.86 5.83
N ILE A 669 -32.10 21.99 4.92
CA ILE A 669 -31.34 21.55 3.73
C ILE A 669 -32.22 21.73 2.50
N GLU A 670 -31.68 22.31 1.41
CA GLU A 670 -32.39 22.39 0.14
C GLU A 670 -32.78 20.97 -0.35
N PRO A 671 -34.04 20.72 -0.75
CA PRO A 671 -34.55 19.37 -1.03
C PRO A 671 -33.82 18.59 -2.15
N GLN A 672 -32.95 19.24 -2.93
CA GLN A 672 -32.21 18.62 -4.03
C GLN A 672 -30.85 18.04 -3.61
N GLU A 673 -30.38 18.30 -2.39
CA GLU A 673 -29.08 17.84 -1.87
C GLU A 673 -29.20 16.73 -0.80
N ALA A 674 -30.27 15.92 -0.83
CA ALA A 674 -30.41 14.77 0.08
C ALA A 674 -29.43 13.64 -0.29
N ILE A 675 -28.19 13.81 0.18
CA ILE A 675 -27.00 12.94 0.17
C ILE A 675 -27.35 11.44 0.15
N LEU A 676 -27.22 10.81 -1.02
CA LEU A 676 -27.23 9.35 -1.26
C LEU A 676 -26.12 8.59 -0.52
N HIS A 677 -25.14 9.30 0.04
CA HIS A 677 -23.99 8.75 0.77
C HIS A 677 -24.35 8.20 2.17
N TRP A 678 -25.53 8.54 2.70
CA TRP A 678 -25.96 8.14 4.04
C TRP A 678 -26.28 6.63 4.14
N ASP A 679 -26.99 6.08 3.16
CA ASP A 679 -27.50 4.70 3.25
C ASP A 679 -26.44 3.62 2.98
N ALA A 680 -25.36 3.96 2.29
CA ALA A 680 -24.26 3.02 2.00
C ALA A 680 -23.32 2.76 3.20
N SER A 681 -23.37 3.62 4.23
CA SER A 681 -22.39 3.64 5.32
C SER A 681 -22.80 2.89 6.59
N LYS A 682 -24.04 2.37 6.67
CA LYS A 682 -24.58 1.70 7.87
C LYS A 682 -23.77 0.43 8.20
N PRO A 683 -22.96 0.41 9.27
CA PRO A 683 -22.35 -0.82 9.73
C PRO A 683 -23.42 -1.65 10.46
N GLY A 684 -23.57 -2.92 10.09
CA GLY A 684 -24.38 -3.87 10.85
C GLY A 684 -23.81 -4.03 12.28
N PRO A 685 -24.63 -4.00 13.35
CA PRO A 685 -24.13 -3.96 14.71
C PRO A 685 -23.59 -5.33 15.14
N LYS A 686 -22.28 -5.43 15.37
CA LYS A 686 -21.67 -6.53 16.14
C LYS A 686 -21.33 -6.03 17.54
N LYS A 687 -22.15 -6.40 18.54
CA LYS A 687 -21.85 -6.16 19.96
C LYS A 687 -20.67 -7.04 20.38
N LYS A 688 -19.56 -6.45 20.80
CA LYS A 688 -18.61 -7.08 21.75
C LYS A 688 -18.67 -6.29 23.05
N LYS A 689 -18.78 -7.00 24.17
CA LYS A 689 -18.62 -6.42 25.52
C LYS A 689 -17.12 -6.27 25.77
N SER A 690 -16.61 -5.04 25.86
CA SER A 690 -15.31 -4.72 26.44
C SER A 690 -15.45 -4.59 27.95
N ASN A 691 -14.50 -5.15 28.70
CA ASN A 691 -14.26 -4.78 30.09
C ASN A 691 -12.78 -4.33 30.17
N PRO A 692 -12.46 -3.24 30.89
CA PRO A 692 -11.22 -2.49 30.67
C PRO A 692 -10.05 -3.11 31.42
N ASN A 693 -8.95 -3.44 30.73
CA ASN A 693 -7.66 -3.14 31.35
C ASN A 693 -7.49 -1.64 31.19
N LEU A 694 -7.37 -0.96 32.32
CA LEU A 694 -7.06 0.45 32.32
C LEU A 694 -5.65 0.62 31.70
N GLY A 695 -5.45 1.69 30.92
CA GLY A 695 -4.24 1.98 30.14
C GLY A 695 -2.98 2.18 30.99
N ASP A 696 -2.05 3.03 30.53
CA ASP A 696 -0.84 3.33 31.33
C ASP A 696 -1.23 4.21 32.53
N GLY A 697 -1.19 3.65 33.74
CA GLY A 697 -1.66 4.31 34.97
C GLY A 697 -1.97 3.30 36.10
N PRO A 698 -2.50 3.75 37.25
CA PRO A 698 -2.94 5.11 37.54
C PRO A 698 -1.78 6.08 37.74
N HIS A 699 -1.88 7.25 37.12
CA HIS A 699 -1.05 8.42 37.44
C HIS A 699 -1.90 9.42 38.22
N ASP A 700 -1.36 9.92 39.33
CA ASP A 700 -1.94 11.06 40.04
C ASP A 700 -1.43 12.35 39.38
N ILE A 701 -2.35 13.11 38.82
CA ILE A 701 -2.09 14.38 38.13
C ILE A 701 -2.54 15.59 38.97
N GLY A 702 -2.83 15.38 40.26
CA GLY A 702 -3.27 16.43 41.18
C GLY A 702 -4.73 16.85 41.02
N LEU A 703 -5.56 16.03 40.35
CA LEU A 703 -7.01 16.26 40.26
C LEU A 703 -7.75 15.55 41.40
N PRO A 704 -8.52 16.27 42.23
CA PRO A 704 -9.19 15.69 43.40
C PRO A 704 -10.17 14.58 43.01
N GLY A 705 -10.05 13.42 43.67
CA GLY A 705 -10.93 12.27 43.47
C GLY A 705 -10.79 11.55 42.13
N CYS A 706 -9.77 11.86 41.32
CA CYS A 706 -9.57 11.30 39.98
C CYS A 706 -8.19 10.66 39.82
N LEU A 707 -8.13 9.57 39.07
CA LEU A 707 -6.90 8.92 38.62
C LEU A 707 -6.82 9.04 37.09
N PHE A 708 -5.64 9.39 36.58
CA PHE A 708 -5.40 9.52 35.15
C PHE A 708 -4.80 8.24 34.57
N TYR A 709 -5.32 7.83 33.42
CA TYR A 709 -4.79 6.72 32.64
C TYR A 709 -4.49 7.17 31.21
N GLY A 710 -3.25 7.02 30.77
CA GLY A 710 -2.82 7.34 29.42
C GLY A 710 -3.43 6.41 28.37
N ILE A 711 -3.81 6.98 27.22
CA ILE A 711 -4.27 6.18 26.08
C ILE A 711 -3.12 5.27 25.62
N PRO A 712 -3.36 3.97 25.38
CA PRO A 712 -2.33 3.05 24.92
C PRO A 712 -1.75 3.47 23.56
N HIS A 713 -0.46 3.78 23.51
CA HIS A 713 0.21 4.14 22.26
C HIS A 713 0.61 2.89 21.44
N LYS A 714 0.50 2.96 20.10
CA LYS A 714 0.79 1.84 19.19
C LYS A 714 2.19 1.21 19.36
N ASP A 715 3.19 2.04 19.62
CA ASP A 715 4.61 1.64 19.77
C ASP A 715 4.98 1.27 21.22
N GLY A 716 4.00 1.10 22.11
CA GLY A 716 4.17 0.70 23.51
C GLY A 716 3.78 1.79 24.52
N SER A 717 3.58 1.38 25.78
CA SER A 717 3.05 2.22 26.87
C SER A 717 3.89 3.46 27.18
N LYS A 718 5.22 3.39 27.02
CA LYS A 718 6.14 4.51 27.33
C LYS A 718 6.03 5.73 26.39
N LYS A 719 5.21 5.68 25.34
CA LYS A 719 5.02 6.81 24.40
C LYS A 719 3.68 7.49 24.65
N ARG A 720 3.66 8.82 24.53
CA ARG A 720 2.47 9.64 24.75
C ARG A 720 1.66 9.77 23.47
N VAL A 721 0.34 9.77 23.60
CA VAL A 721 -0.58 10.04 22.48
C VAL A 721 -0.71 11.54 22.30
N GLY A 722 -0.37 12.03 21.10
CA GLY A 722 -0.47 13.46 20.76
C GLY A 722 -1.84 13.88 20.21
N ASN A 723 -2.51 13.00 19.44
CA ASN A 723 -3.84 13.26 18.89
C ASN A 723 -4.69 11.97 18.95
N PRO A 724 -5.81 11.94 19.70
CA PRO A 724 -6.69 10.77 19.81
C PRO A 724 -7.50 10.50 18.53
N LEU A 725 -7.59 11.46 17.61
CA LEU A 725 -8.23 11.35 16.29
C LEU A 725 -7.24 10.96 15.17
N ALA A 726 -6.01 10.60 15.52
CA ALA A 726 -5.03 10.14 14.54
C ALA A 726 -5.43 8.81 13.90
N LYS A 727 -4.90 8.54 12.69
CA LYS A 727 -5.17 7.32 11.89
C LYS A 727 -5.10 6.02 12.69
N ASP A 728 -4.14 5.92 13.61
CA ASP A 728 -3.90 4.71 14.40
C ASP A 728 -5.05 4.38 15.36
N TYR A 729 -5.85 5.37 15.78
CA TYR A 729 -6.95 5.20 16.74
C TYR A 729 -8.34 5.14 16.08
N LEU A 730 -8.44 5.28 14.75
CA LEU A 730 -9.74 5.23 14.05
C LEU A 730 -10.48 3.90 14.25
N HIS A 731 -9.76 2.78 14.40
CA HIS A 731 -10.37 1.48 14.71
C HIS A 731 -11.03 1.45 16.10
N ARG A 732 -10.60 2.33 17.03
CA ARG A 732 -11.23 2.48 18.35
C ARG A 732 -12.56 3.22 18.29
N VAL A 733 -12.81 3.95 17.21
CA VAL A 733 -14.14 4.51 16.93
C VAL A 733 -15.09 3.39 16.49
N GLU A 734 -14.61 2.42 15.71
CA GLU A 734 -15.40 1.27 15.23
C GLU A 734 -15.76 0.27 16.32
N ASP A 735 -14.79 -0.08 17.18
CA ASP A 735 -15.06 -0.95 18.33
C ASP A 735 -15.86 -0.23 19.42
N GLY A 736 -16.02 1.09 19.26
CA GLY A 736 -16.77 1.97 20.14
C GLY A 736 -16.07 2.18 21.48
N THR A 737 -14.75 2.01 21.56
CA THR A 737 -13.95 2.45 22.72
C THR A 737 -13.87 3.98 22.74
N LEU A 738 -13.66 4.62 21.60
CA LEU A 738 -13.62 6.08 21.47
C LEU A 738 -14.96 6.59 20.90
N ARG A 739 -15.70 7.39 21.66
CA ARG A 739 -17.02 7.93 21.24
C ARG A 739 -17.17 9.39 21.67
N ALA A 740 -18.10 10.11 21.05
CA ALA A 740 -18.57 11.38 21.60
C ALA A 740 -19.72 11.11 22.58
N GLU A 741 -19.70 11.75 23.75
CA GLU A 741 -20.71 11.55 24.80
C GLU A 741 -22.06 12.21 24.47
N THR A 742 -22.01 13.41 23.88
CA THR A 742 -23.21 14.20 23.54
C THR A 742 -23.04 14.88 22.20
N GLY A 743 -24.10 14.88 21.38
CA GLY A 743 -24.21 15.69 20.17
C GLY A 743 -24.15 14.88 18.88
N ASP A 744 -25.19 15.03 18.06
CA ASP A 744 -25.23 14.48 16.70
C ASP A 744 -24.08 15.05 15.85
N HIS A 745 -23.71 16.31 16.10
CA HIS A 745 -22.58 16.99 15.45
C HIS A 745 -21.24 16.31 15.73
N ALA A 746 -20.95 15.94 16.98
CA ALA A 746 -19.68 15.32 17.36
C ALA A 746 -19.54 13.89 16.81
N ASN A 747 -20.61 13.09 16.85
CA ASN A 747 -20.63 11.75 16.26
C ASN A 747 -20.46 11.80 14.74
N ARG A 748 -21.11 12.75 14.08
CA ARG A 748 -20.97 12.97 12.63
C ARG A 748 -19.56 13.43 12.27
N ALA A 749 -18.97 14.34 13.06
CA ALA A 749 -17.59 14.77 12.87
C ALA A 749 -16.56 13.62 13.00
N LEU A 750 -16.75 12.69 13.94
CA LEU A 750 -15.92 11.47 14.04
C LEU A 750 -16.00 10.60 12.78
N LEU A 751 -17.22 10.40 12.26
CA LEU A 751 -17.45 9.63 11.04
C LEU A 751 -16.79 10.29 9.82
N LEU A 752 -17.01 11.59 9.61
CA LEU A 752 -16.40 12.34 8.50
C LEU A 752 -14.87 12.30 8.55
N SER A 753 -14.28 12.46 9.75
CA SER A 753 -12.84 12.35 9.94
C SER A 753 -12.28 11.00 9.48
N LYS A 754 -13.02 9.92 9.77
CA LYS A 754 -12.69 8.57 9.31
C LYS A 754 -12.74 8.46 7.78
N LEU A 755 -13.83 8.92 7.15
CA LEU A 755 -14.02 8.87 5.69
C LEU A 755 -12.90 9.60 4.94
N CYS A 756 -12.50 10.78 5.45
CA CYS A 756 -11.48 11.65 4.85
C CYS A 756 -10.03 11.16 5.05
N SER A 757 -9.76 10.32 6.05
CA SER A 757 -8.39 9.94 6.44
C SER A 757 -7.62 9.25 5.32
N TYR A 758 -8.27 8.39 4.53
CA TYR A 758 -7.60 7.69 3.42
C TYR A 758 -7.21 8.66 2.30
N TRP A 759 -8.15 9.48 1.82
CA TRP A 759 -7.91 10.42 0.72
C TRP A 759 -6.84 11.43 1.08
N LYS A 760 -6.92 12.06 2.26
CA LYS A 760 -5.91 13.02 2.77
C LYS A 760 -4.47 12.50 2.70
N ASN A 761 -4.27 11.20 2.90
CA ASN A 761 -2.93 10.60 2.89
C ASN A 761 -2.44 10.16 1.50
N ASN A 762 -3.36 9.94 0.55
CA ASN A 762 -3.03 9.35 -0.76
C ASN A 762 -3.28 10.31 -1.93
N GLN A 763 -4.08 11.37 -1.75
CA GLN A 763 -4.49 12.32 -2.79
C GLN A 763 -3.30 12.83 -3.61
N MET A 764 -2.29 13.44 -2.95
CA MET A 764 -1.11 13.96 -3.65
C MET A 764 -0.37 12.90 -4.49
N ARG A 765 -0.37 11.64 -4.07
CA ARG A 765 0.30 10.55 -4.81
C ARG A 765 -0.51 10.05 -6.00
N ILE A 766 -1.84 10.11 -5.88
CA ILE A 766 -2.80 9.71 -6.92
C ILE A 766 -2.88 10.80 -7.99
N GLU A 767 -3.03 12.06 -7.58
CA GLU A 767 -3.04 13.23 -8.48
C GLU A 767 -1.68 13.42 -9.19
N GLY A 768 -0.58 13.12 -8.50
CA GLY A 768 0.76 13.19 -9.09
C GLY A 768 1.09 12.09 -10.11
N GLN A 769 0.15 11.21 -10.46
CA GLN A 769 0.35 10.20 -11.50
C GLN A 769 0.29 10.84 -12.88
N MET A 770 1.36 10.67 -13.65
CA MET A 770 1.45 11.21 -15.01
C MET A 770 0.64 10.37 -16.00
N VAL A 771 -0.40 10.98 -16.58
CA VAL A 771 -1.27 10.37 -17.59
C VAL A 771 -0.94 10.93 -18.96
N SER A 772 -0.67 10.07 -19.94
CA SER A 772 -0.57 10.50 -21.34
C SER A 772 -1.80 10.08 -22.13
N TRP A 773 -2.52 11.07 -22.64
CA TRP A 773 -3.71 10.89 -23.47
C TRP A 773 -3.34 10.70 -24.94
N MET A 774 -4.02 9.77 -25.60
CA MET A 774 -3.77 9.41 -26.99
C MET A 774 -4.87 9.96 -27.90
N LYS A 775 -4.48 10.50 -29.05
CA LYS A 775 -5.43 10.95 -30.09
C LYS A 775 -5.99 9.76 -30.86
N LYS A 776 -7.15 9.94 -31.49
CA LYS A 776 -7.79 8.92 -32.36
C LYS A 776 -6.83 8.35 -33.42
N ALA A 777 -5.95 9.17 -33.99
CA ALA A 777 -4.97 8.75 -35.00
C ALA A 777 -3.80 7.91 -34.42
N GLU A 778 -3.56 8.00 -33.11
CA GLU A 778 -2.48 7.30 -32.41
C GLU A 778 -2.94 5.95 -31.86
N LEU A 779 -4.26 5.76 -31.68
CA LEU A 779 -4.86 4.51 -31.24
C LEU A 779 -4.80 3.41 -32.30
N PRO A 780 -4.62 2.13 -31.91
CA PRO A 780 -4.67 1.01 -32.84
C PRO A 780 -6.02 0.91 -33.56
N LYS A 781 -6.01 0.62 -34.87
CA LYS A 781 -7.23 0.38 -35.67
C LYS A 781 -8.14 -0.72 -35.12
N TYR A 782 -7.59 -1.65 -34.33
CA TYR A 782 -8.37 -2.68 -33.67
C TYR A 782 -9.30 -2.09 -32.60
N VAL A 783 -8.87 -1.07 -31.86
CA VAL A 783 -9.65 -0.39 -30.80
C VAL A 783 -10.71 0.49 -31.45
N THR A 784 -10.33 1.32 -32.42
CA THR A 784 -11.24 2.29 -33.06
C THR A 784 -12.34 1.66 -33.92
N LYS A 785 -12.26 0.35 -34.18
CA LYS A 785 -13.28 -0.43 -34.91
C LYS A 785 -14.24 -1.18 -33.99
N GLN A 786 -14.02 -1.19 -32.68
CA GLN A 786 -14.92 -1.88 -31.75
C GLN A 786 -16.22 -1.09 -31.58
N GLN A 787 -17.28 -1.77 -31.17
CA GLN A 787 -18.61 -1.17 -30.99
C GLN A 787 -18.70 -0.26 -29.76
N ASP A 788 -17.87 -0.55 -28.74
CA ASP A 788 -17.74 0.16 -27.48
C ASP A 788 -16.75 1.35 -27.54
N PHE A 789 -16.25 1.70 -28.73
CA PHE A 789 -15.38 2.86 -28.91
C PHE A 789 -16.18 4.16 -28.97
N GLU A 790 -15.89 5.07 -28.05
CA GLU A 790 -16.48 6.41 -27.97
C GLU A 790 -15.57 7.41 -28.69
N GLU A 791 -16.05 8.03 -29.76
CA GLU A 791 -15.21 8.92 -30.59
C GLU A 791 -14.68 10.16 -29.85
N TYR A 792 -15.48 10.70 -28.93
CA TYR A 792 -15.13 11.84 -28.09
C TYR A 792 -14.58 11.42 -26.71
N GLY A 793 -14.43 10.11 -26.48
CA GLY A 793 -13.85 9.57 -25.25
C GLY A 793 -12.35 9.84 -25.18
N GLN A 794 -11.85 10.03 -23.95
CA GLN A 794 -10.42 10.10 -23.69
C GLN A 794 -9.88 8.70 -23.44
N TYR A 795 -8.79 8.34 -24.12
CA TYR A 795 -8.08 7.08 -23.93
C TYR A 795 -6.61 7.38 -23.68
N GLY A 796 -6.08 6.90 -22.58
CA GLY A 796 -4.72 7.19 -22.15
C GLY A 796 -4.09 6.01 -21.43
N ALA A 797 -2.90 6.24 -20.91
CA ALA A 797 -2.23 5.26 -20.07
C ALA A 797 -1.36 5.94 -19.02
N ILE A 798 -1.14 5.21 -17.93
CA ILE A 798 -0.17 5.50 -16.88
C ILE A 798 0.94 4.46 -17.00
N VAL A 799 2.17 4.94 -16.93
CA VAL A 799 3.37 4.11 -16.87
C VAL A 799 3.89 4.16 -15.43
N PRO A 800 3.64 3.13 -14.60
CA PRO A 800 4.06 3.15 -13.20
C PRO A 800 5.58 3.22 -13.08
N ARG A 801 6.06 4.09 -12.18
CA ARG A 801 7.50 4.29 -11.91
C ARG A 801 8.05 3.20 -10.99
N ILE A 802 7.99 1.95 -11.45
CA ILE A 802 8.38 0.77 -10.66
C ILE A 802 9.90 0.63 -10.61
N ALA A 803 10.45 0.55 -9.40
CA ALA A 803 11.78 0.00 -9.16
C ALA A 803 11.68 -1.54 -9.10
N VAL A 804 12.20 -2.23 -10.12
CA VAL A 804 12.04 -3.70 -10.26
C VAL A 804 12.65 -4.49 -9.10
N ALA A 805 13.67 -3.96 -8.42
CA ALA A 805 14.15 -4.51 -7.16
C ALA A 805 14.38 -3.35 -6.16
N GLY A 806 13.29 -2.84 -5.57
CA GLY A 806 13.34 -1.72 -4.63
C GLY A 806 13.62 -2.11 -3.17
N THR A 807 13.51 -3.41 -2.84
CA THR A 807 13.84 -3.96 -1.51
C THR A 807 14.99 -4.97 -1.58
N ILE A 808 15.62 -5.24 -0.44
CA ILE A 808 16.63 -6.31 -0.32
C ILE A 808 16.09 -7.72 -0.65
N THR A 809 14.77 -7.90 -0.57
CA THR A 809 14.07 -9.12 -0.95
C THR A 809 13.79 -9.20 -2.45
N ARG A 810 14.27 -8.20 -3.22
CA ARG A 810 14.06 -8.03 -4.66
C ARG A 810 12.62 -7.78 -5.06
N ARG A 811 11.75 -7.38 -4.11
CA ARG A 811 10.39 -6.98 -4.45
C ARG A 811 10.40 -5.67 -5.20
N ALA A 812 9.50 -5.55 -6.17
CA ALA A 812 9.22 -4.29 -6.81
C ALA A 812 8.67 -3.28 -5.79
N VAL A 813 9.02 -2.01 -5.97
CA VAL A 813 8.52 -0.90 -5.14
C VAL A 813 7.98 0.20 -6.04
N GLU A 814 6.76 0.63 -5.74
CA GLU A 814 6.12 1.81 -6.30
C GLU A 814 5.13 2.34 -5.23
N PRO A 815 5.14 3.65 -4.88
CA PRO A 815 4.44 4.17 -3.69
C PRO A 815 2.92 4.32 -3.78
N THR A 816 2.31 4.10 -4.95
CA THR A 816 0.87 4.33 -5.21
C THR A 816 0.17 3.01 -5.53
N TRP A 817 0.56 2.37 -6.63
CA TRP A 817 -0.05 1.18 -7.22
C TRP A 817 0.28 -0.11 -6.47
N LEU A 818 1.54 -0.30 -6.05
CA LEU A 818 1.93 -1.50 -5.29
C LEU A 818 1.49 -1.45 -3.82
N THR A 819 0.97 -0.30 -3.37
CA THR A 819 0.34 -0.11 -2.06
C THR A 819 -1.15 0.18 -2.16
N ALA A 820 -1.73 0.09 -3.36
CA ALA A 820 -3.12 0.46 -3.60
C ALA A 820 -4.05 -0.44 -2.78
N SER A 821 -4.94 0.18 -2.01
CA SER A 821 -5.94 -0.54 -1.24
C SER A 821 -7.10 -1.00 -2.14
N ASN A 822 -7.91 -1.92 -1.63
CA ASN A 822 -9.16 -2.30 -2.28
C ASN A 822 -10.25 -1.28 -1.91
N ALA A 823 -11.37 -1.28 -2.64
CA ALA A 823 -12.50 -0.41 -2.36
C ALA A 823 -13.13 -0.74 -1.00
N TYR A 824 -13.30 0.29 -0.16
CA TYR A 824 -13.98 0.21 1.13
C TYR A 824 -15.09 1.27 1.22
N PRO A 825 -16.28 0.91 1.76
CA PRO A 825 -17.43 1.81 1.81
C PRO A 825 -17.24 2.98 2.77
N ASP A 826 -16.24 2.92 3.65
CA ASP A 826 -15.94 3.91 4.68
C ASP A 826 -14.68 4.75 4.35
N ARG A 827 -14.23 4.77 3.09
CA ARG A 827 -13.02 5.49 2.67
C ARG A 827 -13.20 6.14 1.31
N ILE A 828 -13.13 7.47 1.28
CA ILE A 828 -13.17 8.27 0.05
C ILE A 828 -11.99 7.88 -0.85
N GLY A 829 -12.26 7.61 -2.13
CA GLY A 829 -11.26 7.33 -3.15
C GLY A 829 -10.53 5.99 -3.00
N SER A 830 -11.03 5.06 -2.19
CA SER A 830 -10.41 3.73 -2.03
C SER A 830 -10.59 2.80 -3.24
N GLU A 831 -11.45 3.18 -4.18
CA GLU A 831 -11.74 2.48 -5.45
C GLU A 831 -10.68 2.68 -6.55
N LEU A 832 -9.53 3.28 -6.23
CA LEU A 832 -8.43 3.60 -7.16
C LEU A 832 -8.13 2.52 -8.21
N LYS A 833 -8.00 1.25 -7.78
CA LYS A 833 -7.69 0.15 -8.70
C LYS A 833 -8.74 0.02 -9.79
N ALA A 834 -10.02 0.15 -9.44
CA ALA A 834 -11.14 -0.04 -10.35
C ALA A 834 -11.22 1.04 -11.42
N MET A 835 -10.54 2.18 -11.24
CA MET A 835 -10.48 3.26 -12.22
C MET A 835 -9.50 2.97 -13.37
N VAL A 836 -8.70 1.91 -13.26
CA VAL A 836 -7.90 1.39 -14.37
C VAL A 836 -8.81 0.51 -15.22
N HIS A 837 -9.09 0.97 -16.44
CA HIS A 837 -10.01 0.35 -17.38
C HIS A 837 -9.32 -0.04 -18.68
N THR A 838 -9.73 -1.18 -19.24
CA THR A 838 -9.21 -1.62 -20.52
C THR A 838 -9.74 -0.78 -21.68
N PRO A 839 -8.93 -0.52 -22.71
CA PRO A 839 -9.44 0.07 -23.95
C PRO A 839 -10.44 -0.87 -24.63
N PRO A 840 -11.35 -0.33 -25.48
CA PRO A 840 -12.33 -1.11 -26.23
C PRO A 840 -11.74 -2.34 -26.92
N GLY A 841 -12.40 -3.49 -26.74
CA GLY A 841 -11.97 -4.78 -27.29
C GLY A 841 -10.82 -5.48 -26.55
N TYR A 842 -10.39 -5.00 -25.38
CA TYR A 842 -9.43 -5.65 -24.49
C TYR A 842 -10.06 -6.07 -23.16
N HIS A 843 -9.40 -6.97 -22.43
CA HIS A 843 -9.77 -7.46 -21.10
C HIS A 843 -8.51 -7.63 -20.25
N PHE A 844 -8.62 -7.40 -18.95
CA PHE A 844 -7.64 -7.87 -17.98
C PHE A 844 -7.84 -9.35 -17.74
N VAL A 845 -6.76 -10.11 -17.81
CA VAL A 845 -6.71 -11.52 -17.42
C VAL A 845 -5.64 -11.67 -16.36
N GLY A 846 -6.00 -12.22 -15.20
CA GLY A 846 -5.03 -12.45 -14.14
C GLY A 846 -5.59 -13.23 -12.97
N ALA A 847 -4.73 -13.54 -12.02
CA ALA A 847 -5.12 -14.34 -10.85
C ALA A 847 -4.30 -13.94 -9.62
N ASP A 848 -4.87 -14.20 -8.46
CA ASP A 848 -4.19 -14.16 -7.16
C ASP A 848 -3.61 -15.55 -6.85
N VAL A 849 -2.36 -15.60 -6.40
CA VAL A 849 -1.73 -16.87 -6.00
C VAL A 849 -2.09 -17.17 -4.55
N ASP A 850 -3.02 -18.11 -4.36
CA ASP A 850 -3.48 -18.50 -3.02
C ASP A 850 -2.32 -18.90 -2.09
N SER A 851 -2.17 -18.12 -1.00
CA SER A 851 -1.25 -18.39 0.10
C SER A 851 0.19 -18.67 -0.37
N GLN A 852 0.68 -17.92 -1.37
CA GLN A 852 1.98 -18.16 -2.04
C GLN A 852 3.12 -18.36 -1.04
N GLU A 853 3.37 -17.38 -0.17
CA GLU A 853 4.48 -17.40 0.79
C GLU A 853 4.33 -18.51 1.84
N LEU A 854 3.09 -18.79 2.24
CA LEU A 854 2.79 -19.84 3.21
C LEU A 854 3.06 -21.22 2.61
N TRP A 855 2.69 -21.44 1.35
CA TRP A 855 2.99 -22.66 0.62
C TRP A 855 4.50 -22.85 0.45
N ILE A 856 5.24 -21.78 0.11
CA ILE A 856 6.71 -21.82 0.03
C ILE A 856 7.33 -22.20 1.39
N ALA A 857 6.85 -21.61 2.49
CA ALA A 857 7.31 -22.00 3.83
C ALA A 857 6.99 -23.46 4.14
N ALA A 858 5.78 -23.92 3.82
CA ALA A 858 5.32 -25.28 4.05
C ALA A 858 6.16 -26.32 3.28
N ILE A 859 6.38 -26.12 1.98
CA ILE A 859 7.14 -27.04 1.13
C ILE A 859 8.62 -27.11 1.54
N LEU A 860 9.20 -26.02 2.07
CA LEU A 860 10.55 -26.03 2.64
C LEU A 860 10.64 -26.88 3.91
N GLY A 861 9.60 -26.83 4.76
CA GLY A 861 9.48 -27.70 5.92
C GLY A 861 9.36 -29.17 5.53
N ASP A 862 8.50 -29.48 4.56
CA ASP A 862 8.30 -30.84 4.05
C ASP A 862 9.58 -31.42 3.42
N ALA A 863 10.28 -30.61 2.62
CA ALA A 863 11.55 -30.99 2.00
C ALA A 863 12.66 -31.24 3.04
N HIS A 864 12.71 -30.45 4.11
CA HIS A 864 13.68 -30.63 5.20
C HIS A 864 13.37 -31.86 6.05
N PHE A 865 12.09 -32.20 6.25
CA PHE A 865 11.71 -33.33 7.08
C PHE A 865 11.92 -34.67 6.36
N LYS A 866 11.14 -34.96 5.32
CA LYS A 866 11.14 -36.28 4.63
C LYS A 866 10.91 -36.22 3.11
N LYS A 867 10.85 -35.03 2.51
CA LYS A 867 10.63 -34.83 1.06
C LYS A 867 9.35 -35.49 0.53
N ILE A 868 8.30 -35.50 1.36
CA ILE A 868 6.95 -35.92 0.99
C ILE A 868 6.02 -34.75 1.23
N HIS A 869 5.20 -34.39 0.23
CA HIS A 869 4.21 -33.32 0.37
C HIS A 869 3.26 -33.60 1.54
N GLY A 870 3.11 -32.63 2.43
CA GLY A 870 2.23 -32.71 3.60
C GLY A 870 2.77 -33.55 4.75
N CYS A 871 4.06 -33.92 4.75
CA CYS A 871 4.65 -34.69 5.85
C CYS A 871 4.83 -33.88 7.14
N THR A 872 4.88 -32.55 7.07
CA THR A 872 4.83 -31.68 8.24
C THR A 872 3.39 -31.24 8.56
N ALA A 873 3.12 -30.94 9.83
CA ALA A 873 1.84 -30.38 10.25
C ALA A 873 1.45 -29.12 9.46
N LEU A 874 2.43 -28.23 9.21
CA LEU A 874 2.21 -27.05 8.37
C LEU A 874 1.87 -27.42 6.92
N GLY A 875 2.65 -28.30 6.29
CA GLY A 875 2.39 -28.82 4.94
C GLY A 875 0.99 -29.41 4.80
N TRP A 876 0.59 -30.24 5.77
CA TRP A 876 -0.73 -30.85 5.80
C TRP A 876 -1.85 -29.80 5.96
N MET A 877 -1.71 -28.87 6.92
CA MET A 877 -2.69 -27.80 7.14
C MET A 877 -2.83 -26.87 5.93
N THR A 878 -1.77 -26.68 5.14
CA THR A 878 -1.80 -25.85 3.92
C THR A 878 -2.44 -26.59 2.73
N LEU A 879 -2.22 -27.90 2.59
CA LEU A 879 -2.68 -28.69 1.43
C LEU A 879 -4.09 -29.28 1.59
N GLN A 880 -4.45 -29.67 2.82
CA GLN A 880 -5.69 -30.38 3.16
C GLN A 880 -6.55 -29.66 4.21
N GLY A 881 -6.02 -28.62 4.86
CA GLY A 881 -6.74 -27.90 5.90
C GLY A 881 -7.97 -27.16 5.35
N ASN A 882 -9.07 -27.25 6.08
CA ASN A 882 -10.34 -26.62 5.72
C ASN A 882 -10.78 -25.63 6.82
N LYS A 883 -11.32 -24.50 6.38
CA LYS A 883 -11.91 -23.48 7.27
C LYS A 883 -13.15 -24.01 7.98
N ALA A 884 -13.98 -24.82 7.31
CA ALA A 884 -15.20 -25.38 7.90
C ALA A 884 -14.89 -26.29 9.08
N ASP A 885 -13.86 -27.14 8.93
CA ASP A 885 -13.46 -28.13 9.92
C ASP A 885 -12.47 -27.56 10.97
N LYS A 886 -12.13 -26.26 10.88
CA LYS A 886 -11.11 -25.57 11.70
C LYS A 886 -9.75 -26.29 11.70
N THR A 887 -9.44 -27.00 10.63
CA THR A 887 -8.17 -27.72 10.44
C THR A 887 -7.13 -26.86 9.72
N ASP A 888 -7.53 -25.70 9.17
CA ASP A 888 -6.59 -24.74 8.58
C ASP A 888 -5.71 -24.03 9.63
N LEU A 889 -4.51 -23.64 9.21
CA LEU A 889 -3.49 -23.01 10.05
C LEU A 889 -4.03 -21.79 10.83
N HIS A 890 -4.83 -20.94 10.18
CA HIS A 890 -5.35 -19.73 10.83
C HIS A 890 -6.39 -20.05 11.90
N SER A 891 -7.26 -21.04 11.67
CA SER A 891 -8.21 -21.48 12.70
C SER A 891 -7.52 -22.14 13.88
N LYS A 892 -6.49 -22.97 13.63
CA LYS A 892 -5.69 -23.58 14.70
C LYS A 892 -4.94 -22.55 15.54
N THR A 893 -4.30 -21.56 14.91
CA THR A 893 -3.68 -20.46 15.67
C THR A 893 -4.72 -19.62 16.41
N ALA A 894 -5.88 -19.36 15.80
CA ALA A 894 -6.97 -18.61 16.45
C ALA A 894 -7.46 -19.29 17.72
N GLU A 895 -7.60 -20.61 17.70
CA GLU A 895 -7.93 -21.43 18.87
C GLU A 895 -6.85 -21.35 19.96
N LEU A 896 -5.57 -21.50 19.58
CA LEU A 896 -4.44 -21.42 20.52
C LEU A 896 -4.28 -20.04 21.16
N ALA A 897 -4.42 -18.98 20.36
CA ALA A 897 -4.27 -17.59 20.80
C ALA A 897 -5.56 -16.99 21.37
N LYS A 898 -6.69 -17.71 21.30
CA LYS A 898 -8.03 -17.25 21.72
C LYS A 898 -8.45 -15.92 21.05
N VAL A 899 -8.13 -15.77 19.76
CA VAL A 899 -8.47 -14.58 18.95
C VAL A 899 -9.35 -14.94 17.76
N SER A 900 -9.85 -13.93 17.04
CA SER A 900 -10.55 -14.17 15.77
C SER A 900 -9.58 -14.73 14.71
N ARG A 901 -10.13 -15.42 13.70
CA ARG A 901 -9.33 -15.95 12.59
C ARG A 901 -8.55 -14.87 11.84
N ASP A 902 -9.14 -13.68 11.66
CA ASP A 902 -8.48 -12.58 10.95
C ASP A 902 -7.32 -12.00 11.76
N HIS A 903 -7.46 -11.88 13.09
CA HIS A 903 -6.36 -11.52 13.97
C HIS A 903 -5.27 -12.58 13.98
N ALA A 904 -5.64 -13.87 13.99
CA ALA A 904 -4.70 -14.98 13.90
C ALA A 904 -3.96 -15.00 12.56
N LYS A 905 -4.58 -14.53 11.47
CA LYS A 905 -3.91 -14.34 10.17
C LYS A 905 -2.75 -13.36 10.32
N VAL A 906 -2.99 -12.17 10.85
CA VAL A 906 -1.94 -11.15 11.09
C VAL A 906 -0.82 -11.70 11.97
N LEU A 907 -1.19 -12.43 13.04
CA LEU A 907 -0.24 -13.04 13.96
C LEU A 907 0.62 -14.13 13.29
N ASN A 908 0.01 -15.01 12.48
CA ASN A 908 0.73 -16.08 11.76
C ASN A 908 1.74 -15.53 10.78
N TYR A 909 1.35 -14.54 9.97
CA TYR A 909 2.28 -13.90 9.05
C TYR A 909 3.43 -13.25 9.80
N GLY A 910 3.15 -12.43 10.83
CA GLY A 910 4.20 -11.83 11.65
C GLY A 910 5.19 -12.88 12.22
N ARG A 911 4.67 -14.00 12.72
CA ARG A 911 5.48 -15.11 13.28
C ARG A 911 6.34 -15.83 12.25
N ILE A 912 5.78 -16.18 11.09
CA ILE A 912 6.51 -16.87 10.01
C ILE A 912 7.68 -16.00 9.52
N TYR A 913 7.51 -14.68 9.53
CA TYR A 913 8.56 -13.72 9.19
C TYR A 913 9.55 -13.43 10.33
N GLY A 914 9.56 -14.25 11.38
CA GLY A 914 10.56 -14.19 12.44
C GLY A 914 10.26 -13.18 13.54
N ALA A 915 9.03 -12.65 13.64
CA ALA A 915 8.65 -11.86 14.82
C ALA A 915 8.71 -12.73 16.09
N GLY A 916 9.31 -12.17 17.14
CA GLY A 916 9.51 -12.86 18.40
C GLY A 916 8.29 -12.84 19.33
N GLN A 917 8.45 -13.45 20.51
CA GLN A 917 7.39 -13.53 21.52
C GLN A 917 6.90 -12.15 21.99
N ALA A 918 7.81 -11.19 22.17
CA ALA A 918 7.45 -9.83 22.62
C ALA A 918 6.50 -9.12 21.64
N PHE A 919 6.70 -9.31 20.34
CA PHE A 919 5.81 -8.76 19.32
C PHE A 919 4.41 -9.40 19.40
N ALA A 920 4.34 -10.73 19.55
CA ALA A 920 3.05 -11.40 19.71
C ALA A 920 2.33 -11.00 21.00
N GLU A 921 3.05 -10.79 22.10
CA GLU A 921 2.49 -10.29 23.35
C GLU A 921 1.84 -8.91 23.14
N GLN A 922 2.55 -7.97 22.53
CA GLN A 922 2.02 -6.65 22.20
C GLN A 922 0.79 -6.75 21.28
N LEU A 923 0.84 -7.61 20.26
CA LEU A 923 -0.25 -7.77 19.31
C LEU A 923 -1.49 -8.40 19.95
N LEU A 924 -1.30 -9.39 20.84
CA LEU A 924 -2.40 -9.99 21.62
C LEU A 924 -3.06 -8.96 22.54
N MET A 925 -2.26 -8.11 23.18
CA MET A 925 -2.78 -7.00 24.00
C MET A 925 -3.53 -5.97 23.15
N GLN A 926 -3.08 -5.69 21.92
CA GLN A 926 -3.80 -4.81 21.00
C GLN A 926 -5.14 -5.41 20.56
N PHE A 927 -5.16 -6.70 20.20
CA PHE A 927 -6.36 -7.41 19.75
C PHE A 927 -7.40 -7.63 20.85
N ASN A 928 -6.93 -7.83 22.08
CA ASN A 928 -7.78 -7.95 23.23
C ASN A 928 -7.21 -7.13 24.40
N PRO A 929 -7.58 -5.85 24.50
CA PRO A 929 -7.11 -4.95 25.55
C PRO A 929 -7.36 -5.49 26.96
N SER A 930 -8.42 -6.27 27.16
CA SER A 930 -8.75 -6.89 28.46
C SER A 930 -7.74 -7.97 28.94
N THR A 931 -6.80 -8.38 28.10
CA THR A 931 -5.81 -9.41 28.46
C THR A 931 -4.70 -8.82 29.30
N ALA A 932 -4.57 -9.23 30.56
CA ALA A 932 -3.47 -8.78 31.42
C ALA A 932 -2.10 -9.10 30.78
N PRO A 933 -1.05 -8.24 30.93
CA PRO A 933 0.25 -8.47 30.30
C PRO A 933 0.85 -9.85 30.59
N HIS A 934 0.73 -10.32 31.83
CA HIS A 934 1.18 -11.67 32.21
C HIS A 934 0.44 -12.79 31.46
N GLN A 935 -0.87 -12.63 31.27
CA GLN A 935 -1.69 -13.58 30.51
C GLN A 935 -1.35 -13.55 29.02
N ALA A 936 -1.13 -12.35 28.46
CA ALA A 936 -0.69 -12.19 27.06
C ALA A 936 0.69 -12.83 26.85
N ARG A 937 1.63 -12.62 27.77
CA ARG A 937 2.96 -13.24 27.76
C ARG A 937 2.89 -14.76 27.84
N THR A 938 2.04 -15.30 28.70
CA THR A 938 1.83 -16.75 28.85
C THR A 938 1.21 -17.35 27.58
N THR A 939 0.16 -16.72 27.06
CA THR A 939 -0.52 -17.16 25.82
C THR A 939 0.44 -17.11 24.63
N ALA A 940 1.23 -16.04 24.50
CA ALA A 940 2.26 -15.93 23.48
C ALA A 940 3.31 -17.04 23.63
N ARG A 941 3.83 -17.27 24.84
CA ARG A 941 4.81 -18.33 25.12
C ARG A 941 4.28 -19.71 24.71
N ASP A 942 3.08 -20.05 25.15
CA ASP A 942 2.46 -21.35 24.92
C ASP A 942 2.17 -21.56 23.44
N MET A 943 1.73 -20.51 22.74
CA MET A 943 1.58 -20.51 21.29
C MET A 943 2.92 -20.77 20.59
N PHE A 944 3.98 -20.02 20.91
CA PHE A 944 5.31 -20.24 20.30
C PHE A 944 5.87 -21.63 20.59
N LYS A 945 5.67 -22.15 21.81
CA LYS A 945 6.09 -23.51 22.18
C LYS A 945 5.37 -24.58 21.36
N LYS A 946 4.06 -24.43 21.13
CA LYS A 946 3.27 -25.38 20.31
C LYS A 946 3.57 -25.28 18.82
N THR A 947 3.98 -24.10 18.35
CA THR A 947 4.17 -23.82 16.92
C THR A 947 5.62 -23.87 16.49
N LYS A 948 6.44 -22.91 16.94
CA LYS A 948 7.88 -22.87 16.66
C LYS A 948 8.65 -23.99 17.36
N GLY A 949 8.25 -24.37 18.57
CA GLY A 949 8.90 -25.42 19.37
C GLY A 949 9.97 -24.90 20.33
N GLU A 950 10.80 -25.80 20.85
CA GLU A 950 11.90 -25.52 21.77
C GLU A 950 13.25 -25.89 21.12
N ARG A 951 14.32 -25.14 21.44
CA ARG A 951 15.65 -25.44 20.94
C ARG A 951 16.26 -26.63 21.70
N ASN A 952 16.76 -27.61 20.96
CA ASN A 952 17.53 -28.72 21.52
C ASN A 952 18.97 -28.29 21.86
N ARG A 953 19.78 -29.22 22.38
CA ARG A 953 21.21 -28.96 22.71
C ARG A 953 22.06 -28.57 21.50
N GLU A 954 21.62 -28.93 20.30
CA GLU A 954 22.27 -28.60 19.02
C GLU A 954 21.76 -27.26 18.44
N GLY A 955 20.87 -26.56 19.14
CA GLY A 955 20.31 -25.28 18.72
C GLY A 955 19.18 -25.37 17.69
N GLN A 956 18.70 -26.56 17.34
CA GLN A 956 17.58 -26.79 16.40
C GLN A 956 16.22 -26.76 17.10
N TRP A 957 15.20 -26.23 16.42
CA TRP A 957 13.83 -26.23 16.91
C TRP A 957 13.22 -27.62 16.84
N THR A 958 12.56 -28.04 17.92
CA THR A 958 11.90 -29.35 18.03
C THR A 958 10.54 -29.23 18.72
N GLY A 959 9.64 -30.16 18.40
CA GLY A 959 8.38 -30.32 19.12
C GLY A 959 7.23 -29.40 18.72
N GLY A 960 7.43 -28.39 17.87
CA GLY A 960 6.39 -27.52 17.35
C GLY A 960 5.88 -27.92 15.95
N SER A 961 4.71 -27.39 15.55
CA SER A 961 4.12 -27.64 14.23
C SER A 961 4.94 -27.08 13.05
N GLU A 962 5.68 -26.00 13.29
CA GLU A 962 6.46 -25.23 12.32
C GLU A 962 7.99 -25.44 12.47
N SER A 963 8.43 -26.27 13.44
CA SER A 963 9.85 -26.42 13.79
C SER A 963 10.74 -26.78 12.60
N PHE A 964 10.30 -27.72 11.76
CA PHE A 964 11.06 -28.15 10.57
C PHE A 964 11.23 -27.02 9.54
N MET A 965 10.22 -26.16 9.38
CA MET A 965 10.28 -25.00 8.51
C MET A 965 11.29 -23.98 9.05
N PHE A 966 11.25 -23.64 10.34
CA PHE A 966 12.24 -22.73 10.93
C PHE A 966 13.67 -23.29 10.86
N ASN A 967 13.88 -24.59 11.05
CA ASN A 967 15.18 -25.22 10.89
C ASN A 967 15.68 -25.12 9.43
N ALA A 968 14.80 -25.35 8.46
CA ALA A 968 15.14 -25.19 7.04
C ALA A 968 15.53 -23.75 6.71
N LEU A 969 14.75 -22.77 7.19
CA LEU A 969 15.00 -21.35 6.94
C LEU A 969 16.29 -20.87 7.64
N GLU A 970 16.52 -21.25 8.90
CA GLU A 970 17.74 -20.89 9.63
C GLU A 970 18.98 -21.55 9.02
N LYS A 971 18.87 -22.80 8.51
CA LYS A 971 19.96 -23.47 7.79
C LYS A 971 20.36 -22.72 6.52
N ILE A 972 19.39 -22.25 5.74
CA ILE A 972 19.65 -21.43 4.54
C ILE A 972 20.22 -20.07 4.96
N ALA A 973 19.58 -19.42 5.93
CA ALA A 973 19.97 -18.10 6.40
C ALA A 973 21.42 -18.10 6.92
N ASN A 974 21.82 -19.11 7.70
CA ASN A 974 23.15 -19.24 8.31
C ASN A 974 24.23 -19.85 7.41
N SER A 975 23.89 -20.28 6.20
CA SER A 975 24.91 -20.73 5.24
C SER A 975 25.89 -19.60 4.90
N GLU A 976 27.13 -19.94 4.56
CA GLU A 976 28.19 -18.96 4.25
C GLU A 976 27.77 -17.97 3.14
N LYS A 977 27.05 -18.48 2.14
CA LYS A 977 26.49 -17.73 1.02
C LYS A 977 24.99 -18.00 0.93
N PRO A 978 24.14 -17.30 1.70
CA PRO A 978 22.70 -17.54 1.71
C PRO A 978 22.09 -17.33 0.33
N THR A 979 21.43 -18.37 -0.19
CA THR A 979 20.80 -18.39 -1.51
C THR A 979 19.35 -18.84 -1.42
N THR A 980 18.49 -18.35 -2.31
CA THR A 980 17.15 -18.92 -2.46
C THR A 980 17.23 -20.37 -2.95
N PRO A 981 16.33 -21.26 -2.49
CA PRO A 981 16.40 -22.69 -2.75
C PRO A 981 16.09 -23.08 -4.21
N VAL A 982 15.35 -22.24 -4.95
CA VAL A 982 14.91 -22.56 -6.32
C VAL A 982 15.83 -21.94 -7.36
N LEU A 983 15.96 -20.62 -7.41
CA LEU A 983 16.79 -19.95 -8.42
C LEU A 983 18.23 -19.69 -7.99
N GLY A 984 18.60 -19.97 -6.73
CA GLY A 984 19.97 -19.78 -6.25
C GLY A 984 20.37 -18.31 -6.11
N CYS A 985 19.41 -17.41 -5.92
CA CYS A 985 19.64 -15.97 -5.81
C CYS A 985 20.27 -15.64 -4.46
N ARG A 986 21.41 -14.93 -4.43
CA ARG A 986 22.11 -14.60 -3.17
C ARG A 986 21.51 -13.39 -2.45
N ILE A 987 21.61 -13.36 -1.12
CA ILE A 987 21.24 -12.21 -0.28
C ILE A 987 22.18 -11.01 -0.50
N SER A 988 21.72 -9.79 -0.24
CA SER A 988 22.57 -8.59 -0.22
C SER A 988 23.84 -8.81 0.61
N LYS A 989 24.98 -8.32 0.12
CA LYS A 989 26.27 -8.35 0.84
C LYS A 989 26.15 -7.83 2.26
N ALA A 990 25.32 -6.81 2.47
CA ALA A 990 25.09 -6.20 3.77
C ALA A 990 24.50 -7.15 4.85
N LEU A 991 23.99 -8.32 4.46
CA LEU A 991 23.36 -9.29 5.36
C LEU A 991 24.02 -10.68 5.29
N GLU A 992 25.12 -10.84 4.56
CA GLU A 992 25.84 -12.11 4.58
C GLU A 992 26.51 -12.33 5.95
N PRO A 993 26.47 -13.56 6.50
CA PRO A 993 27.03 -13.86 7.82
C PRO A 993 28.49 -13.43 8.00
N ARG A 994 29.31 -13.43 6.94
CA ARG A 994 30.70 -12.95 7.02
C ARG A 994 30.83 -11.48 7.43
N TYR A 995 29.83 -10.64 7.14
CA TYR A 995 29.87 -9.19 7.42
C TYR A 995 29.03 -8.77 8.61
N VAL A 996 27.94 -9.49 8.91
CA VAL A 996 27.04 -9.17 10.04
C VAL A 996 27.20 -10.11 11.23
N LEU A 997 27.92 -11.23 11.06
CA LEU A 997 28.06 -12.29 12.04
C LEU A 997 26.68 -12.82 12.48
N ASP A 998 26.34 -12.69 13.76
CA ASP A 998 25.08 -13.16 14.33
C ASP A 998 23.95 -12.12 14.27
N ASP A 999 24.24 -10.89 13.83
CA ASP A 999 23.25 -9.83 13.77
C ASP A 999 22.26 -10.02 12.61
N PHE A 1000 21.06 -9.46 12.78
CA PHE A 1000 19.98 -9.45 11.78
C PHE A 1000 19.48 -10.83 11.30
N LEU A 1001 19.61 -11.89 12.09
CA LEU A 1001 19.13 -13.24 11.74
C LEU A 1001 17.64 -13.24 11.34
N THR A 1002 16.79 -12.49 12.06
CA THR A 1002 15.35 -12.38 11.74
C THR A 1002 15.12 -11.82 10.34
N SER A 1003 15.90 -10.80 9.94
CA SER A 1003 15.84 -10.21 8.59
C SER A 1003 16.28 -11.22 7.53
N ARG A 1004 17.30 -12.05 7.81
CA ARG A 1004 17.79 -13.09 6.89
C ARG A 1004 16.78 -14.22 6.73
N VAL A 1005 16.15 -14.68 7.81
CA VAL A 1005 15.08 -15.71 7.76
C VAL A 1005 13.89 -15.20 6.95
N ASN A 1006 13.44 -13.97 7.22
CA ASN A 1006 12.36 -13.35 6.46
C ASN A 1006 12.72 -13.22 4.97
N TRP A 1007 13.96 -12.85 4.67
CA TRP A 1007 14.46 -12.74 3.29
C TRP A 1007 14.34 -14.06 2.52
N VAL A 1008 14.58 -15.23 3.13
CA VAL A 1008 14.49 -16.52 2.43
C VAL A 1008 13.10 -16.74 1.83
N VAL A 1009 12.03 -16.50 2.60
CA VAL A 1009 10.65 -16.68 2.12
C VAL A 1009 10.28 -15.61 1.10
N GLN A 1010 10.49 -14.33 1.45
CA GLN A 1010 10.08 -13.21 0.59
C GLN A 1010 10.84 -13.18 -0.75
N SER A 1011 12.13 -13.49 -0.74
CA SER A 1011 12.96 -13.55 -1.95
C SER A 1011 12.60 -14.78 -2.79
N SER A 1012 12.20 -15.89 -2.18
CA SER A 1012 11.67 -17.06 -2.91
C SER A 1012 10.30 -16.77 -3.54
N ALA A 1013 9.47 -15.92 -2.93
CA ALA A 1013 8.23 -15.46 -3.55
C ALA A 1013 8.50 -14.61 -4.82
N VAL A 1014 9.58 -13.82 -4.83
CA VAL A 1014 10.02 -13.10 -6.04
C VAL A 1014 10.52 -14.07 -7.11
N ASP A 1015 11.21 -15.16 -6.74
CA ASP A 1015 11.58 -16.23 -7.68
C ASP A 1015 10.34 -16.85 -8.33
N TYR A 1016 9.26 -17.06 -7.56
CA TYR A 1016 7.97 -17.54 -8.05
C TYR A 1016 7.39 -16.58 -9.10
N LEU A 1017 7.36 -15.28 -8.81
CA LEU A 1017 6.88 -14.26 -9.75
C LEU A 1017 7.71 -14.26 -11.04
N HIS A 1018 9.04 -14.29 -10.96
CA HIS A 1018 9.90 -14.31 -12.14
C HIS A 1018 9.65 -15.55 -13.02
N LEU A 1019 9.47 -16.73 -12.41
CA LEU A 1019 9.10 -17.95 -13.14
C LEU A 1019 7.76 -17.79 -13.85
N MET A 1020 6.76 -17.18 -13.18
CA MET A 1020 5.48 -16.91 -13.82
C MET A 1020 5.60 -15.97 -15.03
N LEU A 1021 6.32 -14.87 -14.88
CA LEU A 1021 6.48 -13.88 -15.96
C LEU A 1021 7.20 -14.49 -17.17
N VAL A 1022 8.27 -15.25 -16.95
CA VAL A 1022 9.04 -15.91 -18.02
C VAL A 1022 8.24 -16.99 -18.72
N SER A 1023 7.49 -17.82 -17.97
CA SER A 1023 6.61 -18.85 -18.53
C SER A 1023 5.48 -18.22 -19.35
N MET A 1024 4.80 -17.20 -18.81
CA MET A 1024 3.75 -16.50 -19.53
C MET A 1024 4.26 -15.87 -20.81
N ARG A 1025 5.42 -15.22 -20.78
CA ARG A 1025 6.06 -14.66 -21.98
C ARG A 1025 6.36 -15.73 -23.03
N TRP A 1026 6.89 -16.88 -22.62
CA TRP A 1026 7.12 -18.01 -23.52
C TRP A 1026 5.83 -18.50 -24.19
N LEU A 1027 4.75 -18.68 -23.42
CA LEU A 1027 3.46 -19.12 -23.95
C LEU A 1027 2.84 -18.07 -24.89
N ILE A 1028 2.98 -16.79 -24.55
CA ILE A 1028 2.53 -15.65 -25.36
C ILE A 1028 3.23 -15.65 -26.72
N ASP A 1029 4.56 -15.75 -26.72
CA ASP A 1029 5.38 -15.73 -27.94
C ASP A 1029 5.14 -16.99 -28.79
N THR A 1030 5.13 -18.17 -28.17
CA THR A 1030 4.99 -19.47 -28.88
C THR A 1030 3.64 -19.64 -29.56
N TYR A 1031 2.56 -19.20 -28.91
CA TYR A 1031 1.20 -19.36 -29.42
C TYR A 1031 0.61 -18.08 -30.03
N ASN A 1032 1.42 -17.02 -30.15
CA ASN A 1032 1.01 -15.71 -30.68
C ASN A 1032 -0.29 -15.21 -30.02
N ILE A 1033 -0.29 -15.22 -28.69
CA ILE A 1033 -1.36 -14.67 -27.86
C ILE A 1033 -1.15 -13.16 -27.78
N GLN A 1034 -2.17 -12.37 -28.10
CA GLN A 1034 -2.07 -10.91 -28.03
C GLN A 1034 -2.33 -10.45 -26.59
N ALA A 1035 -1.29 -10.52 -25.77
CA ALA A 1035 -1.29 -10.13 -24.37
C ALA A 1035 -0.06 -9.29 -24.01
N ARG A 1036 -0.22 -8.37 -23.05
CA ARG A 1036 0.84 -7.52 -22.50
C ARG A 1036 0.79 -7.57 -20.98
N PHE A 1037 1.95 -7.59 -20.32
CA PHE A 1037 2.03 -7.46 -18.88
C PHE A 1037 1.48 -6.09 -18.42
N CYS A 1038 0.53 -6.09 -17.49
CA CYS A 1038 -0.12 -4.89 -16.98
C CYS A 1038 0.56 -4.47 -15.67
N ILE A 1039 0.38 -5.25 -14.61
CA ILE A 1039 0.99 -5.02 -13.31
C ILE A 1039 0.99 -6.31 -12.48
N SER A 1040 1.88 -6.39 -11.49
CA SER A 1040 1.79 -7.36 -10.41
C SER A 1040 1.71 -6.62 -9.08
N ILE A 1041 0.65 -6.88 -8.29
CA ILE A 1041 0.39 -6.22 -7.01
C ILE A 1041 0.28 -7.31 -5.95
N HIS A 1042 1.19 -7.30 -4.97
CA HIS A 1042 1.31 -8.39 -3.99
C HIS A 1042 1.50 -9.74 -4.68
N ASP A 1043 0.54 -10.66 -4.54
CA ASP A 1043 0.58 -12.01 -5.11
C ASP A 1043 -0.30 -12.11 -6.38
N GLU A 1044 -0.85 -10.98 -6.85
CA GLU A 1044 -1.64 -10.88 -8.07
C GLU A 1044 -0.76 -10.59 -9.29
N VAL A 1045 -1.08 -11.22 -10.42
CA VAL A 1045 -0.44 -10.94 -11.72
C VAL A 1045 -1.53 -10.70 -12.75
N ARG A 1046 -1.47 -9.55 -13.45
CA ARG A 1046 -2.50 -9.10 -14.39
C ARG A 1046 -1.88 -8.81 -15.76
N TYR A 1047 -2.58 -9.23 -16.81
CA TYR A 1047 -2.22 -9.01 -18.21
C TYR A 1047 -3.36 -8.29 -18.94
N LEU A 1048 -3.01 -7.36 -19.82
CA LEU A 1048 -3.94 -6.74 -20.77
C LEU A 1048 -3.98 -7.61 -22.04
N VAL A 1049 -5.15 -8.11 -22.40
CA VAL A 1049 -5.33 -9.12 -23.46
C VAL A 1049 -6.42 -8.69 -24.43
N THR A 1050 -6.24 -8.97 -25.72
CA THR A 1050 -7.33 -8.79 -26.69
C THR A 1050 -8.49 -9.76 -26.41
N SER A 1051 -9.73 -9.32 -26.66
CA SER A 1051 -10.93 -10.12 -26.41
C SER A 1051 -10.91 -11.55 -26.97
N PRO A 1052 -10.41 -11.83 -28.19
CA PRO A 1052 -10.37 -13.19 -28.74
C PRO A 1052 -9.45 -14.15 -27.97
N ASP A 1053 -8.43 -13.61 -27.31
CA ASP A 1053 -7.37 -14.39 -26.67
C ASP A 1053 -7.56 -14.55 -25.15
N ARG A 1054 -8.57 -13.89 -24.55
CA ARG A 1054 -8.80 -13.86 -23.09
C ARG A 1054 -8.82 -15.25 -22.42
N TYR A 1055 -9.54 -16.23 -23.00
CA TYR A 1055 -9.61 -17.59 -22.45
C TYR A 1055 -8.34 -18.40 -22.72
N ARG A 1056 -7.63 -18.12 -23.82
CA ARG A 1056 -6.33 -18.75 -24.10
C ARG A 1056 -5.29 -18.28 -23.10
N THR A 1057 -5.28 -16.99 -22.76
CA THR A 1057 -4.43 -16.43 -21.72
C THR A 1057 -4.77 -17.00 -20.34
N ALA A 1058 -6.06 -17.17 -20.03
CA ALA A 1058 -6.46 -17.81 -18.77
C ALA A 1058 -5.91 -19.24 -18.64
N LEU A 1059 -5.98 -20.03 -19.72
CA LEU A 1059 -5.37 -21.36 -19.75
C LEU A 1059 -3.85 -21.31 -19.60
N ALA A 1060 -3.19 -20.36 -20.28
CA ALA A 1060 -1.75 -20.16 -20.17
C ALA A 1060 -1.31 -19.81 -18.74
N LEU A 1061 -2.12 -19.05 -18.01
CA LEU A 1061 -1.84 -18.68 -16.63
C LEU A 1061 -1.94 -19.91 -15.70
N HIS A 1062 -2.98 -20.73 -15.84
CA HIS A 1062 -3.09 -22.01 -15.13
C HIS A 1062 -1.90 -22.94 -15.38
N ILE A 1063 -1.49 -23.11 -16.65
CA ILE A 1063 -0.31 -23.91 -17.02
C ILE A 1063 0.95 -23.32 -16.38
N THR A 1064 1.08 -22.00 -16.41
CA THR A 1064 2.22 -21.32 -15.80
C THR A 1064 2.31 -21.60 -14.30
N ASN A 1065 1.21 -21.53 -13.55
CA ASN A 1065 1.23 -21.84 -12.11
C ASN A 1065 1.60 -23.30 -11.84
N LEU A 1066 1.10 -24.24 -12.65
CA LEU A 1066 1.47 -25.65 -12.57
C LEU A 1066 2.99 -25.83 -12.74
N LEU A 1067 3.58 -25.26 -13.80
CA LEU A 1067 5.01 -25.36 -14.07
C LEU A 1067 5.85 -24.68 -12.99
N THR A 1068 5.44 -23.49 -12.52
CA THR A 1068 6.12 -22.78 -11.44
C THR A 1068 6.12 -23.59 -10.14
N ARG A 1069 5.00 -24.21 -9.76
CA ARG A 1069 4.98 -25.05 -8.56
C ARG A 1069 5.76 -26.36 -8.74
N ALA A 1070 5.76 -26.91 -9.95
CA ALA A 1070 6.53 -28.12 -10.26
C ALA A 1070 8.04 -27.91 -10.13
N ILE A 1071 8.61 -26.81 -10.62
CA ILE A 1071 10.05 -26.53 -10.45
C ILE A 1071 10.42 -26.33 -8.97
N PHE A 1072 9.54 -25.73 -8.16
CA PHE A 1072 9.74 -25.62 -6.72
C PHE A 1072 9.81 -27.01 -6.06
N ALA A 1073 8.87 -27.91 -6.39
CA ALA A 1073 8.89 -29.28 -5.88
C ALA A 1073 10.16 -30.03 -6.35
N GLU A 1074 10.48 -29.96 -7.63
CA GLU A 1074 11.64 -30.64 -8.24
C GLU A 1074 12.96 -30.20 -7.61
N ARG A 1075 13.20 -28.89 -7.48
CA ARG A 1075 14.43 -28.33 -6.89
C ARG A 1075 14.58 -28.66 -5.40
N LEU A 1076 13.46 -28.87 -4.70
CA LEU A 1076 13.44 -29.33 -3.32
C LEU A 1076 13.51 -30.86 -3.19
N GLY A 1077 13.61 -31.58 -4.30
CA GLY A 1077 13.79 -33.03 -4.34
C GLY A 1077 12.49 -33.83 -4.21
N MET A 1078 11.35 -33.24 -4.58
CA MET A 1078 10.04 -33.90 -4.64
C MET A 1078 9.64 -34.15 -6.10
N ALA A 1079 9.23 -35.38 -6.40
CA ALA A 1079 8.99 -35.89 -7.75
C ALA A 1079 7.53 -35.84 -8.23
N ASP A 1080 6.69 -35.10 -7.50
CA ASP A 1080 5.26 -35.00 -7.76
C ASP A 1080 4.73 -33.68 -7.19
N LEU A 1081 3.48 -33.33 -7.48
CA LEU A 1081 2.81 -32.12 -7.00
C LEU A 1081 1.37 -32.45 -6.57
N PRO A 1082 0.86 -31.89 -5.44
CA PRO A 1082 -0.54 -32.04 -5.08
C PRO A 1082 -1.47 -31.34 -6.08
N GLN A 1083 -2.58 -31.99 -6.43
CA GLN A 1083 -3.56 -31.45 -7.39
C GLN A 1083 -4.20 -30.14 -6.88
N SER A 1084 -4.39 -29.99 -5.56
CA SER A 1084 -5.03 -28.82 -4.94
C SER A 1084 -4.29 -27.50 -5.16
N VAL A 1085 -2.98 -27.55 -5.38
CA VAL A 1085 -2.16 -26.35 -5.60
C VAL A 1085 -1.77 -26.14 -7.05
N ALA A 1086 -1.93 -27.16 -7.90
CA ALA A 1086 -1.48 -27.16 -9.28
C ALA A 1086 -2.09 -26.02 -10.11
N PHE A 1087 -3.35 -25.68 -9.86
CA PHE A 1087 -4.09 -24.67 -10.59
C PHE A 1087 -4.60 -23.57 -9.66
N PHE A 1088 -4.76 -22.36 -10.18
CA PHE A 1088 -5.46 -21.29 -9.47
C PHE A 1088 -6.89 -21.70 -9.09
N SER A 1089 -7.36 -21.19 -7.95
CA SER A 1089 -8.78 -21.29 -7.57
C SER A 1089 -9.68 -20.71 -8.66
N ALA A 1090 -9.32 -19.55 -9.19
CA ALA A 1090 -9.92 -18.96 -10.37
C ALA A 1090 -8.93 -18.03 -11.09
N VAL A 1091 -9.11 -17.85 -12.40
CA VAL A 1091 -8.49 -16.79 -13.19
C VAL A 1091 -9.58 -15.79 -13.57
N ASP A 1092 -9.36 -14.54 -13.22
CA ASP A 1092 -10.29 -13.44 -13.46
C ASP A 1092 -10.12 -12.90 -14.88
N VAL A 1093 -11.25 -12.63 -15.53
CA VAL A 1093 -11.36 -11.95 -16.82
C VAL A 1093 -12.33 -10.78 -16.65
N ASP A 1094 -11.82 -9.55 -16.75
CA ASP A 1094 -12.58 -8.34 -16.44
C ASP A 1094 -12.20 -7.16 -17.34
N THR A 1095 -13.01 -6.12 -17.39
CA THR A 1095 -12.71 -4.86 -18.12
C THR A 1095 -12.17 -3.76 -17.21
N CYS A 1096 -12.24 -3.95 -15.89
CA CYS A 1096 -11.61 -3.08 -14.89
C CYS A 1096 -10.70 -3.89 -13.95
N LEU A 1097 -9.75 -3.20 -13.32
CA LEU A 1097 -8.85 -3.83 -12.35
C LEU A 1097 -9.46 -3.80 -10.94
N ARG A 1098 -10.01 -4.93 -10.49
CA ARG A 1098 -10.53 -5.09 -9.12
C ARG A 1098 -10.14 -6.44 -8.52
N LYS A 1099 -10.21 -6.53 -7.20
CA LYS A 1099 -9.79 -7.72 -6.45
C LYS A 1099 -10.64 -8.95 -6.80
N GLU A 1100 -11.96 -8.77 -6.86
CA GLU A 1100 -12.93 -9.83 -7.16
C GLU A 1100 -13.87 -9.29 -8.24
N VAL A 1101 -14.15 -10.11 -9.27
CA VAL A 1101 -14.90 -9.69 -10.47
C VAL A 1101 -16.35 -9.29 -10.21
N ASN A 1102 -16.90 -9.67 -9.07
CA ASN A 1102 -18.26 -9.36 -8.64
C ASN A 1102 -18.34 -8.12 -7.73
N LEU A 1103 -17.19 -7.55 -7.34
CA LEU A 1103 -17.15 -6.39 -6.44
C LEU A 1103 -17.56 -5.13 -7.21
N ASP A 1104 -18.64 -4.50 -6.77
CA ASP A 1104 -19.19 -3.27 -7.38
C ASP A 1104 -18.41 -2.00 -6.99
N CYS A 1105 -17.44 -2.11 -6.08
CA CYS A 1105 -16.58 -1.01 -5.62
C CYS A 1105 -17.34 0.27 -5.20
N ARG A 1106 -18.37 0.09 -4.38
CA ARG A 1106 -19.12 1.20 -3.77
C ARG A 1106 -18.30 1.86 -2.67
N THR A 1107 -18.10 3.15 -2.79
CA THR A 1107 -17.35 3.98 -1.84
C THR A 1107 -18.07 5.32 -1.68
N PRO A 1108 -17.68 6.17 -0.70
CA PRO A 1108 -18.31 7.48 -0.55
C PRO A 1108 -18.18 8.35 -1.81
N SER A 1109 -17.06 8.29 -2.54
CA SER A 1109 -16.87 9.01 -3.81
C SER A 1109 -17.56 8.35 -5.00
N ASN A 1110 -17.95 7.07 -4.88
CA ASN A 1110 -18.69 6.32 -5.89
C ASN A 1110 -19.91 5.60 -5.27
N PRO A 1111 -20.97 6.34 -4.87
CA PRO A 1111 -22.09 5.78 -4.12
C PRO A 1111 -22.92 4.78 -4.94
N HIS A 1112 -22.98 4.97 -6.26
CA HIS A 1112 -23.73 4.10 -7.18
C HIS A 1112 -22.97 2.83 -7.60
N GLY A 1113 -21.67 2.73 -7.26
CA GLY A 1113 -20.84 1.60 -7.69
C GLY A 1113 -20.53 1.61 -9.18
N LEU A 1114 -19.75 0.63 -9.62
CA LEU A 1114 -19.28 0.49 -11.00
C LEU A 1114 -20.41 0.16 -11.98
N ALA A 1115 -21.35 -0.69 -11.57
CA ALA A 1115 -22.43 -1.16 -12.44
C ALA A 1115 -23.39 -0.03 -12.82
N GLN A 1116 -23.84 0.77 -11.85
CA GLN A 1116 -24.79 1.86 -12.10
C GLN A 1116 -24.07 3.19 -12.41
N GLY A 1117 -23.00 3.52 -11.70
CA GLY A 1117 -22.29 4.80 -11.84
C GLY A 1117 -21.44 4.92 -13.11
N TYR A 1118 -20.81 3.81 -13.53
CA TYR A 1118 -19.87 3.76 -14.66
C TYR A 1118 -20.30 2.81 -15.78
N SER A 1119 -21.47 2.18 -15.68
CA SER A 1119 -21.97 1.17 -16.63
C SER A 1119 -20.98 0.02 -16.88
N THR A 1120 -20.19 -0.34 -15.86
CA THR A 1120 -19.17 -1.41 -15.98
C THR A 1120 -19.75 -2.75 -15.55
N PRO A 1121 -19.78 -3.77 -16.42
CA PRO A 1121 -20.34 -5.08 -16.10
C PRO A 1121 -19.50 -5.84 -15.08
N GLN A 1122 -20.06 -6.91 -14.52
CA GLN A 1122 -19.31 -7.89 -13.72
C GLN A 1122 -18.42 -8.74 -14.64
N GLY A 1123 -17.22 -9.06 -14.17
CA GLY A 1123 -16.28 -9.94 -14.87
C GLY A 1123 -16.59 -11.43 -14.67
N GLU A 1124 -15.75 -12.28 -15.26
CA GLU A 1124 -15.82 -13.74 -15.14
C GLU A 1124 -14.65 -14.26 -14.30
N ALA A 1125 -14.92 -15.06 -13.27
CA ALA A 1125 -13.89 -15.81 -12.54
C ALA A 1125 -13.98 -17.28 -12.96
N LEU A 1126 -12.93 -17.77 -13.64
CA LEU A 1126 -12.97 -19.08 -14.31
C LEU A 1126 -12.03 -20.07 -13.62
N ASN A 1127 -12.55 -21.23 -13.23
CA ASN A 1127 -11.71 -22.34 -12.78
C ASN A 1127 -11.11 -23.11 -13.98
N ILE A 1128 -10.15 -24.01 -13.71
CA ILE A 1128 -9.46 -24.78 -14.76
C ILE A 1128 -10.42 -25.59 -15.64
N HIS A 1129 -11.47 -26.17 -15.08
CA HIS A 1129 -12.42 -27.00 -15.84
C HIS A 1129 -13.27 -26.16 -16.79
N GLU A 1130 -13.69 -24.97 -16.36
CA GLU A 1130 -14.42 -24.00 -17.19
C GLU A 1130 -13.54 -23.46 -18.32
N VAL A 1131 -12.27 -23.13 -18.02
CA VAL A 1131 -11.31 -22.68 -19.03
C VAL A 1131 -11.07 -23.77 -20.07
N ILE A 1132 -10.90 -25.03 -19.66
CA ILE A 1132 -10.73 -26.16 -20.59
C ILE A 1132 -11.98 -26.31 -21.46
N LYS A 1133 -13.18 -26.18 -20.90
CA LYS A 1133 -14.44 -26.25 -21.66
C LYS A 1133 -14.53 -25.14 -22.72
N ARG A 1134 -14.10 -23.92 -22.42
CA ARG A 1134 -14.11 -22.79 -23.37
C ARG A 1134 -13.03 -22.87 -24.44
N THR A 1135 -11.87 -23.44 -24.11
CA THR A 1135 -10.69 -23.50 -25.02
C THR A 1135 -10.54 -24.82 -25.76
N GLY A 1136 -11.27 -25.86 -25.37
CA GLY A 1136 -11.03 -27.23 -25.82
C GLY A 1136 -9.67 -27.78 -25.38
N GLY A 1137 -9.09 -27.23 -24.29
CA GLY A 1137 -7.79 -27.62 -23.74
C GLY A 1137 -6.59 -27.29 -24.64
N LYS A 1138 -6.71 -26.31 -25.54
CA LYS A 1138 -5.65 -25.93 -26.48
C LYS A 1138 -5.34 -24.44 -26.42
N LEU A 1139 -4.06 -24.11 -26.50
CA LEU A 1139 -3.58 -22.74 -26.62
C LEU A 1139 -3.51 -22.24 -28.06
N THR A 1140 -3.59 -23.12 -29.07
CA THR A 1140 -3.58 -22.71 -30.49
C THR A 1140 -4.89 -22.02 -30.87
N LYS A 1141 -4.83 -21.00 -31.74
CA LYS A 1141 -6.05 -20.39 -32.32
C LYS A 1141 -6.91 -21.48 -32.96
N ALA A 1142 -8.21 -21.50 -32.65
CA ALA A 1142 -9.16 -22.29 -33.41
C ALA A 1142 -9.05 -21.87 -34.88
N LYS A 1143 -8.88 -22.84 -35.80
CA LYS A 1143 -9.01 -22.53 -37.23
C LYS A 1143 -10.39 -21.91 -37.41
N LYS A 1144 -10.46 -20.69 -37.96
CA LYS A 1144 -11.74 -20.14 -38.44
C LYS A 1144 -12.25 -21.12 -39.49
N THR A 1145 -13.22 -21.94 -39.10
CA THR A 1145 -14.06 -22.72 -40.01
C THR A 1145 -15.03 -21.81 -40.71
#